data_AF-A0A1I1ZI73-F1
#
_entry.id   AF-A0A1I1ZI73-F1
#
_cell.length_a   1.000
_cell.length_b   1.000
_cell.length_c   1.000
_cell.angle_alpha   90.00
_cell.angle_beta   90.00
_cell.angle_gamma   90.00
#
_symmetry.space_group_name_H-M   'P 1'
#
loop_
_entity.id
_entity.type
_entity.pdbx_description
1 polymer ?
#
loop_
_entity_poly.entity_id
_entity_poly.type
_entity_poly.pdbx_seq_one_letter_code
_entity_poly.pdbx_strand_id
1 'polypeptide(L)'
;MTSDPTMTITGARQWQERFTVLQKWVSRALAGNLSCLIVPGPEVALSHGLDVTAAGMRITATPRDASMLLIIGELSEKMNEAVAVLYAQMPRPRAIVILGGQTPSTLPDPDFSAGVSQAGLIDAVDWLKRALAKGAFSDSPEDFDAPVLHARIEYVCPMHPEVVQNEPGSCPKCGMDLVAREAGEPAPEHDHGHDHREHRHHEHEHQHHEHEHQHHEHEHQHHDHAQQHEHHEHEHHHGHCHDHHDSHEHDHEQHEGHQHSHENHHDHGHKHQHDESDGDAEEKGSGHDHSGHHHSEHGHDSHEHGGHDHVGHGHSGHDHVGHGHSGHDHGGHDHGASGFMSMIEVTKDLPRSADGLAMDWMEVPFGPVFPGLPGGLKLTLTLDGDGVTEGQATSLVGMINDSEEGKEIDAETFIERLASAMPLASVSYRLLACLAIERAAGLENDSATDQARAVALECERIASHLGWLAQTGRQLGFAWLTDRAATLQLEIRRASGKRLVELTPALQALAARLGRTPLLKSRLKGIGVLPSGTAGLSGPVARAADDAGDAWARLWQRLDEIITSLDYIKATGEPGLPVLRNIGRGSGTGEATVETPRGEAQLSLILEHGQVKSYRLDTACSHHIGLVAKLVEGRELGDALVAVGSLDLSPWEVIS
;
A
#
# COMPACT_ATOMS: atom_id res chain seq x y z
N MET A 1 43.77 10.78 -4.66
CA MET A 1 42.85 11.92 -4.43
C MET A 1 41.58 11.59 -5.18
N THR A 2 40.61 10.99 -4.50
CA THR A 2 39.25 10.85 -5.03
C THR A 2 38.60 12.23 -5.04
N SER A 3 37.95 12.60 -6.14
CA SER A 3 37.08 13.77 -6.18
C SER A 3 35.89 13.51 -5.27
N ASP A 4 35.70 14.35 -4.26
CA ASP A 4 34.49 14.38 -3.43
C ASP A 4 33.29 14.57 -4.36
N PRO A 5 32.24 13.71 -4.33
CA PRO A 5 31.12 13.82 -5.26
C PRO A 5 30.46 15.19 -5.12
N THR A 6 30.36 15.92 -6.24
CA THR A 6 29.99 17.33 -6.30
C THR A 6 28.65 17.58 -5.61
N MET A 7 28.71 18.15 -4.39
CA MET A 7 27.56 18.38 -3.52
C MET A 7 26.55 19.35 -4.13
N THR A 8 25.63 18.80 -4.92
CA THR A 8 24.59 19.51 -5.65
C THR A 8 23.26 18.84 -5.32
N ILE A 9 22.31 19.59 -4.76
CA ILE A 9 20.92 19.12 -4.59
C ILE A 9 20.06 19.89 -5.59
N THR A 10 19.35 19.16 -6.44
CA THR A 10 18.31 19.68 -7.33
C THR A 10 17.20 20.34 -6.51
N GLY A 11 17.05 21.65 -6.70
CA GLY A 11 16.11 22.47 -5.92
C GLY A 11 16.72 23.19 -4.70
N ALA A 12 17.92 22.85 -4.24
CA ALA A 12 18.65 23.61 -3.22
C ALA A 12 19.85 24.35 -3.83
N ARG A 13 19.57 25.58 -4.28
CA ARG A 13 20.50 26.43 -5.03
C ARG A 13 21.53 27.12 -4.13
N GLN A 14 22.57 27.66 -4.79
CA GLN A 14 23.60 28.59 -4.31
C GLN A 14 23.74 28.79 -2.78
N TRP A 15 24.91 28.41 -2.26
CA TRP A 15 25.37 28.66 -0.90
C TRP A 15 25.03 30.07 -0.37
N GLN A 16 24.01 30.17 0.48
CA GLN A 16 23.82 31.37 1.29
C GLN A 16 24.91 31.42 2.37
N GLU A 17 25.84 32.37 2.26
CA GLU A 17 26.93 32.56 3.24
C GLU A 17 26.41 32.94 4.66
N ARG A 18 25.12 33.25 4.81
CA ARG A 18 24.56 33.98 5.97
C ARG A 18 23.26 33.39 6.56
N PHE A 19 23.18 32.08 6.78
CA PHE A 19 22.05 31.49 7.52
C PHE A 19 21.87 32.06 8.94
N THR A 20 20.62 32.34 9.30
CA THR A 20 20.21 32.63 10.68
C THR A 20 20.44 31.44 11.61
N VAL A 21 20.45 31.69 12.93
CA VAL A 21 20.55 30.62 13.93
C VAL A 21 19.37 29.64 13.82
N LEU A 22 18.14 30.16 13.63
CA LEU A 22 16.94 29.33 13.50
C LEU A 22 17.02 28.39 12.28
N GLN A 23 17.39 28.90 11.10
CA GLN A 23 17.59 28.07 9.90
C GLN A 23 18.61 26.95 10.15
N LYS A 24 19.73 27.22 10.87
CA LYS A 24 20.73 26.18 11.19
C LYS A 24 20.19 25.09 12.13
N TRP A 25 19.29 25.43 13.07
CA TRP A 25 18.62 24.44 13.91
C TRP A 25 17.61 23.60 13.11
N VAL A 26 16.75 24.24 12.31
CA VAL A 26 15.77 23.55 11.44
C VAL A 26 16.47 22.62 10.44
N SER A 27 17.54 23.09 9.80
CA SER A 27 18.38 22.30 8.87
C SER A 27 18.91 21.01 9.50
N ARG A 28 19.36 21.09 10.76
CA ARG A 28 19.87 19.93 11.51
C ARG A 28 18.77 18.99 12.00
N ALA A 29 17.61 19.53 12.36
CA ALA A 29 16.45 18.71 12.74
C ALA A 29 15.93 17.89 11.56
N LEU A 30 15.81 18.50 10.38
CA LEU A 30 15.42 17.82 9.14
C LEU A 30 16.45 16.78 8.71
N ALA A 31 17.74 17.11 8.77
CA ALA A 31 18.82 16.14 8.52
C ALA A 31 18.83 14.94 9.50
N GLY A 32 18.14 15.03 10.65
CA GLY A 32 17.98 13.94 11.61
C GLY A 32 16.79 13.01 11.36
N ASN A 33 15.87 13.35 10.45
CA ASN A 33 14.61 12.63 10.23
C ASN A 33 14.30 12.49 8.73
N LEU A 34 15.15 11.73 8.02
CA LEU A 34 15.05 11.57 6.57
C LEU A 34 14.03 10.50 6.19
N SER A 35 13.23 10.82 5.18
CA SER A 35 12.19 9.97 4.61
C SER A 35 12.39 9.75 3.12
N CYS A 36 12.07 8.55 2.63
CA CYS A 36 12.11 8.23 1.20
C CYS A 36 10.80 7.67 0.68
N LEU A 37 10.48 8.03 -0.56
CA LEU A 37 9.60 7.25 -1.42
C LEU A 37 10.50 6.35 -2.27
N ILE A 38 10.17 5.07 -2.37
CA ILE A 38 10.97 4.07 -3.10
C ILE A 38 10.27 3.76 -4.41
N VAL A 39 11.03 3.77 -5.51
CA VAL A 39 10.58 3.48 -6.87
C VAL A 39 11.43 2.34 -7.45
N PRO A 40 10.83 1.28 -8.03
CA PRO A 40 9.39 1.07 -8.20
C PRO A 40 8.60 0.79 -6.92
N GLY A 41 9.23 0.18 -5.91
CA GLY A 41 8.58 -0.05 -4.61
C GLY A 41 9.50 -0.66 -3.54
N PRO A 42 9.11 -0.67 -2.25
CA PRO A 42 9.92 -1.18 -1.15
C PRO A 42 10.33 -2.65 -1.29
N GLU A 43 9.50 -3.47 -1.94
CA GLU A 43 9.77 -4.89 -2.21
C GLU A 43 11.00 -5.10 -3.11
N VAL A 44 11.27 -4.17 -4.05
CA VAL A 44 12.49 -4.17 -4.88
C VAL A 44 13.72 -3.84 -4.04
N ALA A 45 13.62 -2.89 -3.09
CA ALA A 45 14.72 -2.60 -2.16
C ALA A 45 15.09 -3.84 -1.34
N LEU A 46 14.08 -4.53 -0.81
CA LEU A 46 14.27 -5.74 0.00
C LEU A 46 14.80 -6.93 -0.82
N SER A 47 14.39 -7.07 -2.09
CA SER A 47 14.94 -8.12 -2.97
C SER A 47 16.41 -7.85 -3.34
N HIS A 48 16.81 -6.59 -3.49
CA HIS A 48 18.23 -6.21 -3.56
C HIS A 48 18.97 -6.24 -2.21
N GLY A 49 18.31 -6.66 -1.13
CA GLY A 49 18.92 -6.82 0.19
C GLY A 49 19.21 -5.51 0.93
N LEU A 50 18.59 -4.41 0.49
CA LEU A 50 18.77 -3.08 1.05
C LEU A 50 17.92 -2.90 2.32
N ASP A 51 18.57 -2.38 3.36
CA ASP A 51 17.99 -2.09 4.67
C ASP A 51 17.95 -0.57 4.87
N VAL A 52 16.85 0.01 4.42
CA VAL A 52 16.59 1.45 4.43
C VAL A 52 16.49 1.99 5.87
N THR A 53 15.91 1.19 6.77
CA THR A 53 15.81 1.54 8.19
C THR A 53 17.18 1.54 8.86
N ALA A 54 18.05 0.55 8.59
CA ALA A 54 19.41 0.53 9.10
C ALA A 54 20.33 1.61 8.49
N ALA A 55 20.03 2.12 7.29
CA ALA A 55 20.69 3.33 6.76
C ALA A 55 20.28 4.63 7.51
N GLY A 56 19.25 4.56 8.35
CA GLY A 56 18.71 5.70 9.09
C GLY A 56 17.70 6.51 8.29
N MET A 57 16.83 5.82 7.54
CA MET A 57 15.73 6.43 6.79
C MET A 57 14.38 5.77 7.06
N ARG A 58 13.30 6.55 6.95
CA ARG A 58 11.92 6.08 7.03
C ARG A 58 11.31 5.91 5.64
N ILE A 59 10.81 4.72 5.33
CA ILE A 59 10.01 4.48 4.10
C ILE A 59 8.65 5.17 4.24
N THR A 60 8.22 5.89 3.20
CA THR A 60 6.95 6.63 3.17
C THR A 60 5.97 6.08 2.14
N ALA A 61 4.70 6.43 2.32
CA ALA A 61 3.58 6.00 1.50
C ALA A 61 3.17 7.05 0.45
N THR A 62 3.52 8.32 0.66
CA THR A 62 3.15 9.43 -0.24
C THR A 62 4.39 10.25 -0.62
N PRO A 63 4.43 10.88 -1.81
CA PRO A 63 5.48 11.84 -2.14
C PRO A 63 5.47 13.05 -1.19
N ARG A 64 4.31 13.44 -0.65
CA ARG A 64 4.17 14.57 0.30
C ARG A 64 5.00 14.37 1.58
N ASP A 65 5.22 13.12 2.00
CA ASP A 65 6.00 12.79 3.20
C ASP A 65 7.50 12.59 2.94
N ALA A 66 7.95 12.61 1.67
CA ALA A 66 9.27 12.14 1.26
C ALA A 66 10.28 13.29 1.06
N SER A 67 11.41 13.22 1.76
CA SER A 67 12.58 14.08 1.53
C SER A 67 13.48 13.58 0.38
N MET A 68 13.34 12.32 -0.03
CA MET A 68 14.20 11.66 -1.01
C MET A 68 13.38 10.73 -1.92
N LEU A 69 13.64 10.77 -3.22
CA LEU A 69 13.17 9.81 -4.19
C LEU A 69 14.29 8.78 -4.39
N LEU A 70 14.06 7.54 -3.95
CA LEU A 70 15.02 6.45 -4.08
C LEU A 70 14.62 5.56 -5.26
N ILE A 71 15.33 5.70 -6.38
CA ILE A 71 15.18 4.86 -7.57
C ILE A 71 16.15 3.68 -7.46
N ILE A 72 15.64 2.47 -7.71
CA ILE A 72 16.41 1.23 -7.59
C ILE A 72 16.28 0.42 -8.88
N GLY A 73 17.41 0.04 -9.47
CA GLY A 73 17.48 -0.62 -10.78
C GLY A 73 17.25 0.35 -11.94
N GLU A 74 17.21 -0.19 -13.16
CA GLU A 74 16.75 0.56 -14.34
C GLU A 74 15.21 0.62 -14.37
N LEU A 75 14.66 1.77 -14.73
CA LEU A 75 13.23 1.97 -14.91
C LEU A 75 12.86 1.87 -16.39
N SER A 76 11.70 1.28 -16.69
CA SER A 76 11.14 1.29 -18.04
C SER A 76 10.66 2.68 -18.43
N GLU A 77 10.66 3.00 -19.73
CA GLU A 77 10.17 4.30 -20.22
C GLU A 77 8.71 4.58 -19.82
N LYS A 78 7.89 3.52 -19.72
CA LYS A 78 6.50 3.57 -19.24
C LYS A 78 6.38 4.10 -17.79
N MET A 79 7.43 4.07 -16.98
CA MET A 79 7.45 4.63 -15.63
C MET A 79 7.83 6.13 -15.61
N ASN A 80 8.45 6.67 -16.66
CA ASN A 80 9.03 8.01 -16.66
C ASN A 80 8.02 9.11 -16.31
N GLU A 81 6.80 9.04 -16.85
CA GLU A 81 5.72 10.00 -16.53
C GLU A 81 5.32 9.92 -15.05
N ALA A 82 5.05 8.72 -14.54
CA ALA A 82 4.64 8.51 -13.15
C ALA A 82 5.68 9.00 -12.14
N VAL A 83 6.97 8.75 -12.40
CA VAL A 83 8.05 9.16 -11.49
C VAL A 83 8.27 10.68 -11.51
N ALA A 84 8.05 11.35 -12.64
CA ALA A 84 8.03 12.81 -12.71
C ALA A 84 6.88 13.42 -11.90
N VAL A 85 5.68 12.84 -11.97
CA VAL A 85 4.53 13.23 -11.12
C VAL A 85 4.88 13.11 -9.63
N LEU A 86 5.47 11.98 -9.22
CA LEU A 86 5.88 11.76 -7.83
C LEU A 86 6.93 12.79 -7.38
N TYR A 87 7.98 13.03 -8.17
CA TYR A 87 9.00 14.02 -7.83
C TYR A 87 8.42 15.44 -7.73
N ALA A 88 7.52 15.82 -8.64
CA ALA A 88 6.85 17.11 -8.62
C ALA A 88 6.02 17.31 -7.34
N GLN A 89 5.32 16.28 -6.87
CA GLN A 89 4.48 16.29 -5.66
C GLN A 89 5.25 16.28 -4.32
N MET A 90 6.56 16.01 -4.32
CA MET A 90 7.38 16.03 -3.10
C MET A 90 7.61 17.46 -2.57
N PRO A 91 7.61 17.70 -1.25
CA PRO A 91 7.92 19.00 -0.68
C PRO A 91 9.41 19.37 -0.88
N ARG A 92 9.74 20.66 -0.78
CA ARG A 92 11.15 21.11 -0.72
C ARG A 92 11.66 21.17 0.74
N PRO A 93 12.94 20.84 1.00
CA PRO A 93 13.92 20.27 0.08
C PRO A 93 13.62 18.79 -0.23
N ARG A 94 13.74 18.42 -1.51
CA ARG A 94 13.65 17.05 -2.02
C ARG A 94 14.96 16.68 -2.72
N ALA A 95 15.31 15.41 -2.71
CA ALA A 95 16.49 14.89 -3.38
C ALA A 95 16.17 13.66 -4.26
N ILE A 96 16.99 13.40 -5.28
CA ILE A 96 16.94 12.21 -6.14
C ILE A 96 18.19 11.36 -5.89
N VAL A 97 18.00 10.10 -5.54
CA VAL A 97 19.07 9.11 -5.37
C VAL A 97 18.79 7.91 -6.26
N ILE A 98 19.78 7.51 -7.07
CA ILE A 98 19.68 6.35 -7.96
C ILE A 98 20.67 5.27 -7.52
N LEU A 99 20.16 4.06 -7.32
CA LEU A 99 20.97 2.87 -7.03
C LEU A 99 20.83 1.88 -8.20
N GLY A 100 21.88 1.79 -9.02
CA GLY A 100 22.04 0.79 -10.08
C GLY A 100 21.12 0.95 -11.28
N GLY A 101 20.94 2.17 -11.76
CA GLY A 101 20.22 2.47 -13.00
C GLY A 101 20.64 3.80 -13.61
N GLN A 102 20.00 4.18 -14.71
CA GLN A 102 20.16 5.48 -15.36
C GLN A 102 19.08 6.47 -14.89
N THR A 103 19.32 7.76 -15.06
CA THR A 103 18.33 8.82 -14.79
C THR A 103 17.15 8.69 -15.77
N PRO A 104 15.89 8.60 -15.29
CA PRO A 104 14.71 8.79 -16.13
C PRO A 104 14.77 10.11 -16.90
N SER A 105 14.46 10.09 -18.20
CA SER A 105 14.57 11.27 -19.09
C SER A 105 13.63 12.42 -18.75
N THR A 106 12.66 12.19 -17.86
CA THR A 106 11.70 13.15 -17.34
C THR A 106 12.11 13.77 -15.99
N LEU A 107 13.24 13.36 -15.41
CA LEU A 107 13.79 13.89 -14.16
C LEU A 107 15.04 14.77 -14.41
N PRO A 108 15.38 15.69 -13.51
CA PRO A 108 16.69 16.33 -13.51
C PRO A 108 17.79 15.34 -13.09
N ASP A 109 19.05 15.73 -13.28
CA ASP A 109 20.22 14.95 -12.85
C ASP A 109 20.14 14.53 -11.37
N PRO A 110 20.57 13.30 -11.02
CA PRO A 110 20.45 12.78 -9.67
C PRO A 110 21.50 13.40 -8.75
N ASP A 111 21.10 13.69 -7.52
CA ASP A 111 21.96 14.31 -6.50
C ASP A 111 23.04 13.33 -5.99
N PHE A 112 22.73 12.03 -6.05
CA PHE A 112 23.65 10.93 -5.79
C PHE A 112 23.32 9.72 -6.67
N SER A 113 24.35 9.07 -7.22
CA SER A 113 24.22 7.81 -7.96
C SER A 113 25.32 6.82 -7.61
N ALA A 114 24.97 5.55 -7.43
CA ALA A 114 25.88 4.44 -7.13
C ALA A 114 25.31 3.10 -7.62
N GLY A 115 26.10 2.01 -7.54
CA GLY A 115 25.59 0.65 -7.79
C GLY A 115 24.72 0.13 -6.63
N VAL A 116 23.77 -0.77 -6.92
CA VAL A 116 22.84 -1.31 -5.91
C VAL A 116 23.61 -2.01 -4.78
N SER A 117 23.66 -1.38 -3.62
CA SER A 117 24.39 -1.90 -2.45
C SER A 117 23.98 -1.17 -1.18
N GLN A 118 24.05 -1.87 -0.03
CA GLN A 118 23.82 -1.25 1.27
C GLN A 118 24.84 -0.15 1.57
N ALA A 119 26.08 -0.28 1.08
CA ALA A 119 27.12 0.74 1.22
C ALA A 119 26.74 2.01 0.44
N GLY A 120 26.39 1.89 -0.85
CA GLY A 120 25.96 3.03 -1.66
C GLY A 120 24.71 3.72 -1.13
N LEU A 121 23.78 2.97 -0.52
CA LEU A 121 22.64 3.54 0.19
C LEU A 121 23.08 4.35 1.43
N ILE A 122 23.95 3.79 2.28
CA ILE A 122 24.47 4.50 3.47
C ILE A 122 25.24 5.76 3.07
N ASP A 123 26.09 5.68 2.04
CA ASP A 123 26.86 6.83 1.52
C ASP A 123 25.95 7.94 0.98
N ALA A 124 24.88 7.59 0.24
CA ALA A 124 23.87 8.53 -0.23
C ALA A 124 23.15 9.22 0.92
N VAL A 125 22.75 8.46 1.94
CA VAL A 125 22.03 8.98 3.10
C VAL A 125 22.93 9.90 3.93
N ASP A 126 24.18 9.51 4.21
CA ASP A 126 25.11 10.37 4.95
C ASP A 126 25.54 11.59 4.13
N TRP A 127 25.59 11.50 2.80
CA TRP A 127 25.72 12.65 1.90
C TRP A 127 24.54 13.61 2.07
N LEU A 128 23.31 13.10 2.05
CA LEU A 128 22.09 13.90 2.17
C LEU A 128 21.97 14.56 3.57
N LYS A 129 22.28 13.82 4.64
CA LYS A 129 22.40 14.36 6.01
C LYS A 129 23.40 15.52 6.06
N ARG A 130 24.60 15.34 5.47
CA ARG A 130 25.65 16.38 5.41
C ARG A 130 25.24 17.59 4.58
N ALA A 131 24.49 17.40 3.50
CA ALA A 131 24.02 18.48 2.63
C ALA A 131 22.90 19.31 3.29
N LEU A 132 21.85 18.65 3.78
CA LEU A 132 20.73 19.30 4.49
C LEU A 132 21.22 20.07 5.72
N ALA A 133 22.08 19.46 6.55
CA ALA A 133 22.60 20.09 7.78
C ALA A 133 23.49 21.33 7.53
N LYS A 134 23.97 21.56 6.30
CA LYS A 134 24.69 22.78 5.89
C LYS A 134 23.76 23.95 5.55
N GLY A 135 22.46 23.71 5.42
CA GLY A 135 21.45 24.73 5.07
C GLY A 135 21.05 24.67 3.59
N ALA A 136 20.48 23.55 3.15
CA ALA A 136 20.03 23.36 1.77
C ALA A 136 18.71 24.09 1.46
N PHE A 137 18.68 25.42 1.68
CA PHE A 137 17.53 26.29 1.47
C PHE A 137 17.92 27.45 0.55
N SER A 138 17.12 27.66 -0.49
CA SER A 138 17.20 28.82 -1.39
C SER A 138 15.93 29.65 -1.26
N ASP A 139 16.06 30.97 -1.26
CA ASP A 139 14.93 31.89 -1.25
C ASP A 139 14.18 31.92 -2.60
N SER A 140 14.74 31.33 -3.66
CA SER A 140 14.18 31.32 -5.02
C SER A 140 14.56 30.06 -5.83
N PRO A 141 14.02 28.88 -5.48
CA PRO A 141 14.11 27.71 -6.34
C PRO A 141 13.32 27.94 -7.65
N GLU A 142 13.88 27.55 -8.79
CA GLU A 142 13.05 27.30 -9.98
C GLU A 142 12.16 26.10 -9.72
N ASP A 143 10.93 26.14 -10.25
CA ASP A 143 10.01 25.02 -10.24
C ASP A 143 10.40 23.96 -11.27
N PHE A 144 10.43 22.71 -10.81
CA PHE A 144 10.45 21.56 -11.70
C PHE A 144 9.05 21.44 -12.29
N ASP A 145 8.92 21.98 -13.49
CA ASP A 145 7.77 21.79 -14.33
C ASP A 145 7.83 20.39 -14.96
N ALA A 146 6.74 19.63 -14.83
CA ALA A 146 6.60 18.29 -15.39
C ALA A 146 5.53 18.37 -16.49
N PRO A 147 5.87 18.19 -17.78
CA PRO A 147 4.93 18.36 -18.89
C PRO A 147 3.63 17.57 -18.75
N VAL A 148 3.68 16.39 -18.10
CA VAL A 148 2.53 15.52 -17.81
C VAL A 148 1.53 16.09 -16.78
N LEU A 149 1.91 17.12 -16.00
CA LEU A 149 1.01 17.81 -15.05
C LEU A 149 0.24 18.97 -15.68
N HIS A 150 0.50 19.32 -16.94
CA HIS A 150 -0.37 20.22 -17.68
C HIS A 150 -1.63 19.47 -18.10
N ALA A 151 -2.80 20.05 -17.85
CA ALA A 151 -4.05 19.56 -18.41
C ALA A 151 -3.92 19.45 -19.93
N ARG A 152 -4.13 18.25 -20.48
CA ARG A 152 -4.20 18.07 -21.94
C ARG A 152 -5.51 18.68 -22.41
N ILE A 153 -5.41 19.82 -23.09
CA ILE A 153 -6.58 20.48 -23.67
C ILE A 153 -6.97 19.74 -24.95
N GLU A 154 -8.15 19.11 -24.93
CA GLU A 154 -8.79 18.52 -26.10
C GLU A 154 -9.84 19.48 -26.67
N TYR A 155 -10.09 19.38 -27.97
CA TYR A 155 -11.03 20.22 -28.70
C TYR A 155 -12.17 19.36 -29.23
N VAL A 156 -13.38 19.56 -28.70
CA VAL A 156 -14.57 18.72 -28.95
C VAL A 156 -15.66 19.52 -29.66
N CYS A 157 -16.39 18.89 -30.58
CA CYS A 157 -17.55 19.53 -31.20
C CYS A 157 -18.77 19.47 -30.28
N PRO A 158 -19.39 20.60 -29.88
CA PRO A 158 -20.57 20.59 -29.01
C PRO A 158 -21.79 19.89 -29.64
N MET A 159 -21.83 19.76 -30.97
CA MET A 159 -22.87 19.00 -31.69
C MET A 159 -22.49 17.55 -32.02
N HIS A 160 -21.23 17.16 -31.84
CA HIS A 160 -20.70 15.84 -32.16
C HIS A 160 -19.62 15.44 -31.13
N PRO A 161 -20.00 14.99 -29.91
CA PRO A 161 -19.06 14.67 -28.84
C PRO A 161 -18.03 13.59 -29.22
N GLU A 162 -18.33 12.77 -30.22
CA GLU A 162 -17.43 11.77 -30.80
C GLU A 162 -16.38 12.35 -31.76
N VAL A 163 -16.34 13.68 -31.94
CA VAL A 163 -15.31 14.41 -32.67
C VAL A 163 -14.43 15.15 -31.67
N VAL A 164 -13.32 14.50 -31.32
CA VAL A 164 -12.25 15.01 -30.46
C VAL A 164 -11.00 15.27 -31.30
N GLN A 165 -10.31 16.39 -31.09
CA GLN A 165 -9.00 16.69 -31.69
C GLN A 165 -8.04 17.31 -30.67
N ASN A 166 -6.73 17.23 -30.95
CA ASN A 166 -5.68 17.77 -30.08
C ASN A 166 -5.32 19.24 -30.39
N GLU A 167 -5.97 19.84 -31.38
CA GLU A 167 -5.71 21.21 -31.87
C GLU A 167 -7.03 21.96 -32.13
N PRO A 168 -7.05 23.31 -32.02
CA PRO A 168 -8.21 24.12 -32.38
C PRO A 168 -8.53 23.99 -33.87
N GLY A 169 -9.82 23.89 -34.20
CA GLY A 169 -10.29 23.84 -35.57
C GLY A 169 -11.81 23.77 -35.66
N SER A 170 -12.34 23.44 -36.84
CA SER A 170 -13.78 23.28 -37.06
C SER A 170 -14.12 21.81 -37.35
N CYS A 171 -15.25 21.35 -36.82
CA CYS A 171 -15.70 19.96 -36.87
C CYS A 171 -15.94 19.48 -38.32
N PRO A 172 -15.30 18.39 -38.78
CA PRO A 172 -15.47 17.89 -40.15
C PRO A 172 -16.88 17.33 -40.45
N LYS A 173 -17.76 17.15 -39.44
CA LYS A 173 -19.15 16.69 -39.63
C LYS A 173 -20.16 17.83 -39.82
N CYS A 174 -19.96 18.98 -39.17
CA CYS A 174 -20.96 20.07 -39.18
C CYS A 174 -20.40 21.49 -39.38
N GLY A 175 -19.07 21.66 -39.42
CA GLY A 175 -18.42 22.96 -39.63
C GLY A 175 -18.45 23.92 -38.44
N MET A 176 -19.02 23.54 -37.29
CA MET A 176 -18.91 24.33 -36.06
C MET A 176 -17.51 24.21 -35.46
N ASP A 177 -17.02 25.29 -34.85
CA ASP A 177 -15.73 25.30 -34.17
C ASP A 177 -15.71 24.36 -32.95
N LEU A 178 -14.54 23.76 -32.71
CA LEU A 178 -14.30 22.83 -31.62
C LEU A 178 -13.99 23.62 -30.34
N VAL A 179 -14.66 23.26 -29.24
CA VAL A 179 -14.52 23.91 -27.93
C VAL A 179 -13.46 23.18 -27.11
N ALA A 180 -12.58 23.93 -26.46
CA ALA A 180 -11.58 23.41 -25.54
C ALA A 180 -12.22 22.82 -24.27
N ARG A 181 -11.78 21.63 -23.85
CA ARG A 181 -12.05 20.98 -22.56
C ARG A 181 -10.77 20.43 -21.96
N GLU A 182 -10.75 20.09 -20.67
CA GLU A 182 -9.68 19.24 -20.14
C GLU A 182 -9.96 17.75 -20.49
N ALA A 183 -8.91 17.02 -20.86
CA ALA A 183 -9.03 15.61 -21.26
C ALA A 183 -9.50 14.73 -20.09
N GLY A 184 -10.78 14.37 -20.11
CA GLY A 184 -11.46 13.60 -19.06
C GLY A 184 -12.79 14.22 -18.64
N GLU A 185 -13.04 15.49 -18.93
CA GLU A 185 -14.31 16.14 -18.57
C GLU A 185 -15.48 15.70 -19.48
N PRO A 186 -16.69 15.52 -18.91
CA PRO A 186 -17.93 15.38 -19.69
C PRO A 186 -18.21 16.66 -20.48
N ALA A 187 -19.04 16.56 -21.52
CA ALA A 187 -19.32 17.70 -22.40
C ALA A 187 -20.06 18.84 -21.64
N PRO A 188 -19.67 20.12 -21.85
CA PRO A 188 -20.28 21.23 -21.13
C PRO A 188 -21.75 21.44 -21.55
N GLU A 189 -22.65 21.53 -20.57
CA GLU A 189 -24.06 21.85 -20.80
C GLU A 189 -24.25 23.32 -21.23
N HIS A 190 -25.32 23.59 -21.98
CA HIS A 190 -25.63 24.93 -22.49
C HIS A 190 -26.24 25.82 -21.41
N ASP A 191 -25.42 26.67 -20.76
CA ASP A 191 -25.95 27.78 -19.95
C ASP A 191 -26.69 28.80 -20.83
N HIS A 192 -27.98 28.96 -20.55
CA HIS A 192 -28.83 29.99 -21.16
C HIS A 192 -28.94 31.22 -20.24
N GLY A 193 -27.83 31.93 -20.11
CA GLY A 193 -27.73 33.17 -19.32
C GLY A 193 -28.76 34.22 -19.72
N HIS A 194 -29.82 34.37 -18.91
CA HIS A 194 -30.86 35.38 -19.10
C HIS A 194 -30.48 36.72 -18.44
N ASP A 195 -30.25 37.74 -19.27
CA ASP A 195 -29.81 39.09 -18.90
C ASP A 195 -30.89 39.87 -18.11
N HIS A 196 -30.80 39.83 -16.78
CA HIS A 196 -31.69 40.56 -15.88
C HIS A 196 -31.09 41.90 -15.42
N ARG A 197 -31.52 42.97 -16.08
CA ARG A 197 -31.18 44.37 -15.76
C ARG A 197 -31.53 44.78 -14.32
N GLU A 198 -30.75 45.74 -13.82
CA GLU A 198 -30.88 46.35 -12.50
C GLU A 198 -32.32 46.77 -12.14
N HIS A 199 -32.85 46.18 -11.07
CA HIS A 199 -33.86 46.82 -10.24
C HIS A 199 -33.50 46.65 -8.76
N ARG A 200 -32.99 47.73 -8.15
CA ARG A 200 -32.95 47.86 -6.68
C ARG A 200 -34.40 47.97 -6.18
N HIS A 201 -34.74 47.33 -5.07
CA HIS A 201 -35.04 48.04 -3.82
C HIS A 201 -35.44 47.10 -2.65
N HIS A 202 -34.99 47.50 -1.46
CA HIS A 202 -35.41 47.08 -0.10
C HIS A 202 -35.09 45.67 0.41
N GLU A 203 -34.44 45.67 1.58
CA GLU A 203 -34.29 44.53 2.48
C GLU A 203 -35.62 44.17 3.16
N HIS A 204 -35.86 42.88 3.36
CA HIS A 204 -36.77 42.38 4.38
C HIS A 204 -36.16 41.14 5.03
N GLU A 205 -36.18 41.11 6.37
CA GLU A 205 -35.56 40.05 7.17
C GLU A 205 -36.38 38.75 7.10
N HIS A 206 -35.70 37.61 6.98
CA HIS A 206 -36.35 36.31 7.00
C HIS A 206 -36.80 35.94 8.41
N GLN A 207 -38.12 35.83 8.61
CA GLN A 207 -38.67 35.16 9.79
C GLN A 207 -38.67 33.64 9.56
N HIS A 208 -38.19 32.89 10.54
CA HIS A 208 -38.21 31.42 10.50
C HIS A 208 -39.64 30.91 10.68
N HIS A 209 -40.08 30.02 9.79
CA HIS A 209 -41.25 29.17 10.02
C HIS A 209 -40.76 27.78 10.46
N GLU A 210 -41.07 27.41 11.70
CA GLU A 210 -40.89 26.04 12.20
C GLU A 210 -42.10 25.18 11.78
N HIS A 211 -41.85 23.95 11.36
CA HIS A 211 -42.89 22.99 11.01
C HIS A 211 -43.17 22.04 12.17
N GLU A 212 -44.35 22.12 12.78
CA GLU A 212 -44.80 21.16 13.79
C GLU A 212 -45.09 19.79 13.14
N HIS A 213 -44.41 18.75 13.61
CA HIS A 213 -44.73 17.37 13.25
C HIS A 213 -45.86 16.83 14.13
N GLN A 214 -46.92 16.32 13.51
CA GLN A 214 -48.06 15.75 14.22
C GLN A 214 -47.75 14.33 14.72
N HIS A 215 -48.08 14.06 15.98
CA HIS A 215 -48.02 12.71 16.56
C HIS A 215 -49.08 11.79 15.93
N HIS A 216 -48.67 10.59 15.52
CA HIS A 216 -49.56 9.47 15.27
C HIS A 216 -49.15 8.29 16.17
N GLU A 217 -50.07 7.88 17.04
CA GLU A 217 -49.93 6.69 17.88
C GLU A 217 -50.31 5.44 17.06
N HIS A 218 -49.56 4.35 17.22
CA HIS A 218 -50.03 3.01 16.86
C HIS A 218 -49.52 1.96 17.85
N GLU A 219 -50.39 1.01 18.17
CA GLU A 219 -50.20 0.02 19.23
C GLU A 219 -49.31 -1.15 18.77
N HIS A 220 -48.44 -1.64 19.66
CA HIS A 220 -47.80 -2.95 19.50
C HIS A 220 -48.47 -3.97 20.41
N GLN A 221 -49.16 -4.95 19.81
CA GLN A 221 -49.75 -6.08 20.53
C GLN A 221 -48.68 -7.15 20.82
N HIS A 222 -48.68 -7.66 22.06
CA HIS A 222 -47.87 -8.82 22.44
C HIS A 222 -48.43 -10.11 21.82
N HIS A 223 -47.54 -11.07 21.54
CA HIS A 223 -47.89 -12.47 21.36
C HIS A 223 -47.02 -13.35 22.26
N ASP A 224 -47.67 -14.07 23.19
CA ASP A 224 -47.02 -14.99 24.12
C ASP A 224 -46.62 -16.31 23.46
N HIS A 225 -45.59 -16.94 24.02
CA HIS A 225 -45.49 -18.40 24.08
C HIS A 225 -44.94 -18.83 25.45
N ALA A 226 -45.64 -19.74 26.13
CA ALA A 226 -45.33 -20.14 27.51
C ALA A 226 -45.51 -21.65 27.75
N GLN A 227 -44.53 -22.24 28.46
CA GLN A 227 -44.51 -23.50 29.24
C GLN A 227 -43.10 -23.54 29.88
N GLN A 228 -42.88 -23.50 31.21
CA GLN A 228 -43.40 -24.29 32.34
C GLN A 228 -42.99 -25.77 32.27
N HIS A 229 -42.44 -26.44 33.29
CA HIS A 229 -42.40 -26.17 34.75
C HIS A 229 -41.05 -26.54 35.43
N GLU A 230 -40.72 -25.85 36.53
CA GLU A 230 -40.23 -26.33 37.87
C GLU A 230 -39.06 -27.35 38.01
N HIS A 231 -38.29 -27.40 39.11
CA HIS A 231 -38.19 -26.64 40.39
C HIS A 231 -36.76 -26.01 40.50
N HIS A 232 -36.11 -25.61 41.61
CA HIS A 232 -36.39 -25.54 43.07
C HIS A 232 -35.45 -24.48 43.72
N GLU A 233 -35.72 -24.05 44.96
CA GLU A 233 -34.83 -23.21 45.79
C GLU A 233 -34.33 -23.94 47.05
N HIS A 234 -33.19 -23.54 47.63
CA HIS A 234 -32.98 -23.27 49.08
C HIS A 234 -31.52 -22.87 49.43
N GLU A 235 -31.31 -22.40 50.65
CA GLU A 235 -30.14 -21.59 51.10
C GLU A 235 -29.18 -22.30 52.10
N HIS A 236 -28.18 -21.52 52.58
CA HIS A 236 -27.46 -21.60 53.88
C HIS A 236 -26.07 -22.27 54.00
N HIS A 237 -25.04 -21.40 54.05
CA HIS A 237 -24.21 -21.04 55.23
C HIS A 237 -23.32 -22.06 56.01
N HIS A 238 -22.08 -21.61 56.28
CA HIS A 238 -21.08 -22.08 57.29
C HIS A 238 -20.48 -23.51 57.09
N GLY A 239 -19.28 -23.85 57.59
CA GLY A 239 -18.19 -23.08 58.24
C GLY A 239 -17.32 -23.95 59.18
N HIS A 240 -16.04 -23.56 59.42
CA HIS A 240 -15.08 -24.15 60.41
C HIS A 240 -14.55 -25.61 60.16
N CYS A 241 -13.37 -26.07 60.63
CA CYS A 241 -12.05 -25.44 60.96
C CYS A 241 -10.99 -26.51 61.40
N HIS A 242 -9.69 -26.14 61.52
CA HIS A 242 -8.62 -26.76 62.38
C HIS A 242 -8.13 -28.22 62.01
N ASP A 243 -6.90 -28.74 62.29
CA ASP A 243 -5.81 -28.33 63.22
C ASP A 243 -4.37 -28.95 62.99
N HIS A 244 -3.34 -28.28 63.54
CA HIS A 244 -2.03 -28.70 64.19
C HIS A 244 -0.87 -29.63 63.65
N HIS A 245 0.37 -29.06 63.77
CA HIS A 245 1.68 -29.53 64.35
C HIS A 245 2.77 -30.44 63.69
N ASP A 246 4.00 -29.88 63.67
CA ASP A 246 5.41 -30.32 64.01
C ASP A 246 6.06 -31.62 63.46
N SER A 247 7.34 -31.63 63.02
CA SER A 247 8.55 -31.61 63.90
C SER A 247 9.91 -31.61 63.14
N HIS A 248 10.99 -31.04 63.75
CA HIS A 248 12.46 -31.38 63.78
C HIS A 248 13.14 -32.14 62.60
N GLU A 249 14.45 -32.08 62.24
CA GLU A 249 15.76 -31.52 62.70
C GLU A 249 16.79 -31.69 61.52
N HIS A 250 18.11 -31.39 61.51
CA HIS A 250 19.14 -30.92 62.46
C HIS A 250 20.33 -30.21 61.70
N ASP A 251 21.20 -29.56 62.47
CA ASP A 251 22.46 -28.81 62.25
C ASP A 251 23.65 -29.30 61.34
N HIS A 252 24.40 -28.32 60.79
CA HIS A 252 25.89 -28.07 60.79
C HIS A 252 26.93 -29.22 60.48
N GLU A 253 28.23 -29.04 60.09
CA GLU A 253 29.19 -27.91 60.06
C GLU A 253 30.50 -28.20 59.21
N GLN A 254 31.44 -27.22 59.11
CA GLN A 254 32.94 -27.30 59.03
C GLN A 254 33.75 -27.09 57.71
N HIS A 255 34.64 -26.05 57.75
CA HIS A 255 36.10 -25.98 57.43
C HIS A 255 36.72 -26.53 56.10
N GLU A 256 37.89 -26.10 55.59
CA GLU A 256 38.68 -24.82 55.58
C GLU A 256 39.95 -24.99 54.66
N GLY A 257 40.78 -23.94 54.44
CA GLY A 257 42.11 -24.02 53.77
C GLY A 257 42.11 -23.75 52.25
N HIS A 258 42.70 -22.70 51.63
CA HIS A 258 43.69 -21.65 51.97
C HIS A 258 45.18 -21.93 51.61
N GLN A 259 45.93 -20.86 51.25
CA GLN A 259 47.37 -20.80 50.82
C GLN A 259 47.67 -21.21 49.36
N HIS A 260 48.64 -20.64 48.60
CA HIS A 260 49.59 -19.49 48.68
C HIS A 260 50.33 -19.34 47.31
N SER A 261 51.13 -18.33 46.92
CA SER A 261 51.37 -16.90 47.30
C SER A 261 52.34 -16.21 46.28
N HIS A 262 52.56 -14.88 46.39
CA HIS A 262 53.63 -14.03 45.78
C HIS A 262 53.69 -13.77 44.25
N GLU A 263 54.18 -12.63 43.71
CA GLU A 263 54.16 -11.20 44.13
C GLU A 263 54.80 -10.26 43.06
N ASN A 264 54.18 -9.10 42.74
CA ASN A 264 54.82 -7.76 42.64
C ASN A 264 54.00 -6.66 41.90
N HIS A 265 53.48 -5.72 42.69
CA HIS A 265 53.45 -4.23 42.55
C HIS A 265 53.13 -3.43 41.26
N HIS A 266 52.52 -2.26 41.55
CA HIS A 266 52.25 -1.04 40.75
C HIS A 266 51.00 -1.03 39.84
N ASP A 267 50.10 -0.03 39.91
CA ASP A 267 49.90 1.04 40.91
C ASP A 267 48.42 1.54 40.91
N HIS A 268 48.04 2.41 41.84
CA HIS A 268 46.67 2.92 42.08
C HIS A 268 46.07 3.69 40.88
N GLY A 269 44.75 3.90 40.71
CA GLY A 269 43.53 3.72 41.54
C GLY A 269 42.47 4.76 41.08
N HIS A 270 41.20 4.82 41.50
CA HIS A 270 40.34 3.98 42.34
C HIS A 270 38.89 4.15 41.84
N LYS A 271 38.04 3.13 41.99
CA LYS A 271 36.57 3.28 42.06
C LYS A 271 36.10 2.90 43.46
N HIS A 272 34.97 3.43 43.89
CA HIS A 272 34.14 2.82 44.93
C HIS A 272 32.67 2.82 44.49
N GLN A 273 32.03 1.68 44.68
CA GLN A 273 30.58 1.51 44.76
C GLN A 273 30.21 1.36 46.24
N HIS A 274 28.93 1.52 46.56
CA HIS A 274 28.30 0.90 47.73
C HIS A 274 26.92 0.41 47.30
N ASP A 275 26.61 -0.84 47.65
CA ASP A 275 25.31 -1.50 47.46
C ASP A 275 24.85 -2.01 48.84
N GLU A 276 23.75 -1.49 49.38
CA GLU A 276 22.92 -2.00 50.50
C GLU A 276 21.53 -1.30 50.40
N SER A 277 20.38 -1.86 50.76
CA SER A 277 19.90 -3.26 50.82
C SER A 277 18.34 -3.27 50.81
N ASP A 278 17.71 -4.45 50.70
CA ASP A 278 16.37 -4.89 51.19
C ASP A 278 15.08 -4.03 51.10
N GLY A 279 13.91 -4.67 50.90
CA GLY A 279 12.59 -4.07 51.15
C GLY A 279 11.40 -4.68 50.39
N ASP A 280 10.51 -5.40 51.08
CA ASP A 280 9.40 -6.20 50.53
C ASP A 280 8.08 -5.46 50.17
N ALA A 281 7.35 -6.07 49.24
CA ALA A 281 5.89 -6.35 49.20
C ALA A 281 4.76 -5.27 49.28
N GLU A 282 3.92 -5.30 48.23
CA GLU A 282 2.43 -5.43 48.22
C GLU A 282 1.40 -4.27 48.49
N GLU A 283 0.19 -4.54 47.93
CA GLU A 283 -1.19 -4.06 48.19
C GLU A 283 -1.73 -2.65 47.75
N LYS A 284 -2.80 -2.71 46.90
CA LYS A 284 -4.13 -2.01 46.93
C LYS A 284 -4.24 -0.54 47.42
N GLY A 285 -4.94 0.41 46.79
CA GLY A 285 -6.24 0.36 46.11
C GLY A 285 -7.27 1.32 46.78
N SER A 286 -8.17 1.99 46.01
CA SER A 286 -9.23 2.95 46.46
C SER A 286 -8.74 4.33 46.99
N GLY A 287 -9.48 5.45 46.93
CA GLY A 287 -10.74 5.82 46.23
C GLY A 287 -11.66 6.77 47.05
N HIS A 288 -12.33 7.75 46.41
CA HIS A 288 -13.31 8.74 46.97
C HIS A 288 -12.71 9.82 47.93
N ASP A 289 -13.29 11.01 48.21
CA ASP A 289 -14.34 11.83 47.55
C ASP A 289 -14.37 13.32 48.01
N HIS A 290 -14.96 14.18 47.17
CA HIS A 290 -15.73 15.44 47.39
C HIS A 290 -15.46 16.54 48.48
N SER A 291 -15.90 17.77 48.12
CA SER A 291 -16.11 19.02 48.93
C SER A 291 -14.86 19.87 49.29
N GLY A 292 -14.93 21.20 49.45
CA GLY A 292 -16.01 22.20 49.24
C GLY A 292 -15.70 23.58 49.90
N HIS A 293 -16.55 24.61 49.68
CA HIS A 293 -16.50 26.04 50.14
C HIS A 293 -15.75 27.02 49.20
N HIS A 294 -16.26 28.22 48.81
CA HIS A 294 -16.95 29.38 49.46
C HIS A 294 -16.00 30.43 50.09
N HIS A 295 -16.22 31.75 50.01
CA HIS A 295 -17.26 32.60 49.35
C HIS A 295 -16.63 33.35 48.12
N SER A 296 -16.80 34.64 47.74
CA SER A 296 -17.58 35.86 48.11
C SER A 296 -17.34 36.94 47.01
N GLU A 297 -18.08 38.05 46.78
CA GLU A 297 -19.43 38.56 47.15
C GLU A 297 -19.81 39.78 46.27
N HIS A 298 -21.03 40.34 46.44
CA HIS A 298 -21.62 41.57 45.86
C HIS A 298 -22.01 41.58 44.34
N GLY A 299 -23.22 42.02 43.94
CA GLY A 299 -24.44 42.29 44.72
C GLY A 299 -25.47 43.21 44.02
N HIS A 300 -26.76 43.01 44.36
CA HIS A 300 -27.91 43.96 44.23
C HIS A 300 -28.44 44.29 42.80
N ASP A 301 -29.74 44.51 42.55
CA ASP A 301 -30.95 44.32 43.40
C ASP A 301 -32.27 44.31 42.57
N SER A 302 -33.20 43.41 42.92
CA SER A 302 -34.67 43.64 43.02
C SER A 302 -35.52 44.09 41.79
N HIS A 303 -36.86 44.10 41.75
CA HIS A 303 -37.95 43.67 42.68
C HIS A 303 -39.18 43.19 41.86
N GLU A 304 -39.94 42.24 42.43
CA GLU A 304 -41.41 42.02 42.38
C GLU A 304 -42.29 42.26 41.13
N HIS A 305 -43.17 41.27 40.86
CA HIS A 305 -44.34 41.42 39.99
C HIS A 305 -45.59 41.84 40.79
N GLY A 306 -46.24 42.93 40.38
CA GLY A 306 -47.60 43.29 40.80
C GLY A 306 -48.63 42.94 39.72
N GLY A 307 -49.77 42.37 40.11
CA GLY A 307 -50.91 42.11 39.21
C GLY A 307 -52.07 43.08 39.43
N HIS A 308 -52.93 43.25 38.42
CA HIS A 308 -54.24 43.92 38.54
C HIS A 308 -55.22 43.43 37.46
N ASP A 309 -56.52 43.53 37.75
CA ASP A 309 -57.59 42.81 37.06
C ASP A 309 -58.32 43.60 35.95
N HIS A 310 -59.05 42.83 35.13
CA HIS A 310 -60.27 43.18 34.38
C HIS A 310 -60.34 44.44 33.50
N VAL A 311 -60.77 44.25 32.24
CA VAL A 311 -62.11 44.66 31.74
C VAL A 311 -62.35 44.00 30.37
N GLY A 312 -63.60 43.67 30.03
CA GLY A 312 -63.97 43.09 28.74
C GLY A 312 -64.99 43.92 27.97
N HIS A 313 -64.84 43.99 26.64
CA HIS A 313 -65.81 44.52 25.68
C HIS A 313 -65.82 43.62 24.42
N GLY A 314 -66.89 43.69 23.61
CA GLY A 314 -67.08 42.85 22.43
C GLY A 314 -67.98 43.48 21.37
N HIS A 315 -68.39 42.69 20.37
CA HIS A 315 -68.99 43.11 19.08
C HIS A 315 -67.96 43.84 18.18
N SER A 316 -67.99 43.77 16.83
CA SER A 316 -68.78 43.05 15.82
C SER A 316 -67.86 42.82 14.59
N GLY A 317 -68.03 41.85 13.68
CA GLY A 317 -69.27 41.23 13.17
C GLY A 317 -69.63 41.84 11.81
N HIS A 318 -69.16 41.24 10.71
CA HIS A 318 -69.49 41.62 9.32
C HIS A 318 -69.29 40.44 8.36
N ASP A 319 -70.37 39.92 7.80
CA ASP A 319 -70.36 38.97 6.67
C ASP A 319 -70.55 39.72 5.35
N HIS A 320 -69.84 39.34 4.28
CA HIS A 320 -70.26 39.66 2.92
C HIS A 320 -70.05 38.51 1.91
N VAL A 321 -71.19 37.90 1.60
CA VAL A 321 -71.54 37.03 0.46
C VAL A 321 -70.66 37.21 -0.78
N GLY A 322 -70.18 36.09 -1.35
CA GLY A 322 -69.36 36.07 -2.58
C GLY A 322 -70.15 36.08 -3.89
N HIS A 323 -69.41 36.04 -5.00
CA HIS A 323 -69.92 35.82 -6.36
C HIS A 323 -69.10 34.72 -7.06
N GLY A 324 -69.77 33.94 -7.92
CA GLY A 324 -69.15 32.92 -8.76
C GLY A 324 -69.39 33.20 -10.25
N HIS A 325 -69.24 32.15 -11.07
CA HIS A 325 -69.20 32.18 -12.55
C HIS A 325 -67.88 32.78 -13.10
N SER A 326 -67.33 32.29 -14.22
CA SER A 326 -67.70 31.12 -15.05
C SER A 326 -66.45 30.52 -15.68
N GLY A 327 -66.44 29.20 -15.89
CA GLY A 327 -65.37 28.53 -16.63
C GLY A 327 -65.29 29.01 -18.09
N HIS A 328 -64.09 28.96 -18.66
CA HIS A 328 -63.85 29.01 -20.10
C HIS A 328 -63.01 27.79 -20.47
N ASP A 329 -63.52 27.01 -21.42
CA ASP A 329 -62.83 25.86 -21.98
C ASP A 329 -62.11 26.29 -23.27
N HIS A 330 -60.80 26.11 -23.31
CA HIS A 330 -59.95 26.50 -24.44
C HIS A 330 -59.03 25.37 -24.86
N GLY A 331 -59.61 24.44 -25.62
CA GLY A 331 -59.06 23.85 -26.85
C GLY A 331 -57.55 23.59 -26.88
N GLY A 332 -57.17 22.32 -26.75
CA GLY A 332 -55.77 21.89 -26.75
C GLY A 332 -54.97 22.38 -27.97
N HIS A 333 -53.72 22.73 -27.71
CA HIS A 333 -52.68 22.88 -28.73
C HIS A 333 -51.63 21.80 -28.48
N ASP A 334 -51.59 20.84 -29.40
CA ASP A 334 -50.59 19.77 -29.42
C ASP A 334 -49.24 20.34 -29.88
N HIS A 335 -48.50 20.89 -28.92
CA HIS A 335 -47.11 21.29 -29.10
C HIS A 335 -46.24 20.04 -29.00
N GLY A 336 -46.04 19.37 -30.14
CA GLY A 336 -45.25 18.15 -30.25
C GLY A 336 -43.90 18.27 -29.53
N ALA A 337 -43.60 17.29 -28.67
CA ALA A 337 -42.58 17.38 -27.63
C ALA A 337 -41.15 17.51 -28.19
N SER A 338 -40.68 18.74 -28.32
CA SER A 338 -39.28 19.05 -28.62
C SER A 338 -38.40 18.90 -27.37
N GLY A 339 -37.98 17.66 -27.08
CA GLY A 339 -36.71 17.40 -26.39
C GLY A 339 -36.64 17.70 -24.89
N PHE A 340 -37.75 17.78 -24.15
CA PHE A 340 -37.67 17.75 -22.68
C PHE A 340 -37.37 16.31 -22.22
N MET A 341 -36.10 15.90 -22.32
CA MET A 341 -35.64 14.61 -21.81
C MET A 341 -35.97 14.51 -20.32
N SER A 342 -36.64 13.43 -19.93
CA SER A 342 -36.94 13.21 -18.53
C SER A 342 -35.63 13.00 -17.76
N MET A 343 -35.48 13.63 -16.59
CA MET A 343 -34.40 13.28 -15.65
C MET A 343 -34.36 11.78 -15.36
N ILE A 344 -35.50 11.09 -15.44
CA ILE A 344 -35.57 9.63 -15.29
C ILE A 344 -34.94 8.92 -16.50
N GLU A 345 -35.07 9.44 -17.73
CA GLU A 345 -34.44 8.85 -18.92
C GLU A 345 -32.94 9.14 -19.00
N VAL A 346 -32.50 10.32 -18.55
CA VAL A 346 -31.07 10.67 -18.46
C VAL A 346 -30.37 9.85 -17.37
N THR A 347 -31.07 9.54 -16.26
CA THR A 347 -30.52 8.79 -15.11
C THR A 347 -30.96 7.32 -15.03
N LYS A 348 -31.50 6.75 -16.12
CA LYS A 348 -31.95 5.33 -16.15
C LYS A 348 -30.78 4.34 -16.22
N ASP A 349 -29.71 4.74 -16.92
CA ASP A 349 -28.50 3.95 -17.17
C ASP A 349 -27.34 4.35 -16.24
N LEU A 350 -27.57 5.35 -15.37
CA LEU A 350 -26.65 5.66 -14.27
C LEU A 350 -26.83 4.63 -13.13
N PRO A 351 -25.72 4.20 -12.50
CA PRO A 351 -25.75 3.30 -11.37
C PRO A 351 -26.41 3.99 -10.18
N ARG A 352 -26.86 3.16 -9.25
CA ARG A 352 -27.52 3.64 -8.04
C ARG A 352 -26.90 2.97 -6.84
N SER A 353 -26.46 3.80 -5.91
CA SER A 353 -26.02 3.41 -4.59
C SER A 353 -27.10 2.59 -3.86
N ALA A 354 -26.74 1.91 -2.78
CA ALA A 354 -27.64 1.02 -2.05
C ALA A 354 -28.90 1.73 -1.46
N ASP A 355 -28.91 3.06 -1.39
CA ASP A 355 -30.03 3.92 -1.00
C ASP A 355 -30.80 4.54 -2.19
N GLY A 356 -30.37 4.30 -3.43
CA GLY A 356 -31.11 4.60 -4.66
C GLY A 356 -30.78 5.92 -5.36
N LEU A 357 -29.80 6.68 -4.84
CA LEU A 357 -29.29 7.92 -5.45
C LEU A 357 -28.49 7.61 -6.72
N ALA A 358 -28.53 8.51 -7.71
CA ALA A 358 -27.67 8.41 -8.89
C ALA A 358 -26.26 8.91 -8.53
N MET A 359 -25.25 8.12 -8.87
CA MET A 359 -23.84 8.40 -8.57
C MET A 359 -23.03 8.50 -9.87
N ASP A 360 -22.05 9.40 -9.90
CA ASP A 360 -21.12 9.54 -11.02
C ASP A 360 -20.04 8.45 -10.95
N TRP A 361 -19.80 7.76 -12.07
CA TRP A 361 -18.70 6.79 -12.18
C TRP A 361 -17.36 7.53 -12.13
N MET A 362 -16.42 7.07 -11.32
CA MET A 362 -15.06 7.61 -11.29
C MET A 362 -14.04 6.56 -11.75
N GLU A 363 -13.36 6.80 -12.87
CA GLU A 363 -12.17 6.00 -13.25
C GLU A 363 -10.97 6.48 -12.43
N VAL A 364 -10.52 5.65 -11.48
CA VAL A 364 -9.44 5.98 -10.53
C VAL A 364 -8.21 5.08 -10.78
N PRO A 365 -7.06 5.67 -11.14
CA PRO A 365 -5.82 4.92 -11.30
C PRO A 365 -5.09 4.73 -9.96
N PHE A 366 -4.89 3.47 -9.58
CA PHE A 366 -4.02 3.05 -8.48
C PHE A 366 -2.69 2.56 -9.06
N GLY A 367 -1.57 2.98 -8.47
CA GLY A 367 -0.23 2.70 -8.99
C GLY A 367 0.23 3.69 -10.08
N PRO A 368 1.39 3.47 -10.72
CA PRO A 368 2.26 2.30 -10.61
C PRO A 368 3.12 2.27 -9.34
N VAL A 369 3.08 3.30 -8.49
CA VAL A 369 3.72 3.33 -7.17
C VAL A 369 2.64 3.61 -6.13
N PHE A 370 2.02 2.56 -5.60
CA PHE A 370 0.93 2.67 -4.62
C PHE A 370 1.19 1.80 -3.38
N PRO A 371 0.99 2.31 -2.15
CA PRO A 371 1.27 1.58 -0.92
C PRO A 371 0.54 0.24 -0.81
N GLY A 372 1.29 -0.86 -0.82
CA GLY A 372 0.73 -2.21 -0.67
C GLY A 372 0.35 -2.91 -1.97
N LEU A 373 0.39 -2.21 -3.12
CA LEU A 373 0.44 -2.86 -4.43
C LEU A 373 1.91 -3.05 -4.89
N PRO A 374 2.20 -3.98 -5.80
CA PRO A 374 3.53 -4.15 -6.37
C PRO A 374 3.96 -2.95 -7.23
N GLY A 375 5.21 -2.51 -7.09
CA GLY A 375 5.78 -1.44 -7.90
C GLY A 375 5.78 -1.77 -9.39
N GLY A 376 5.30 -0.85 -10.22
CA GLY A 376 5.12 -1.04 -11.66
C GLY A 376 3.76 -1.62 -12.08
N LEU A 377 2.88 -1.96 -11.14
CA LEU A 377 1.49 -2.36 -11.44
C LEU A 377 0.56 -1.14 -11.49
N LYS A 378 0.02 -0.80 -12.66
CA LYS A 378 -1.13 0.11 -12.75
C LYS A 378 -2.41 -0.71 -12.62
N LEU A 379 -3.25 -0.37 -11.65
CA LEU A 379 -4.61 -0.89 -11.46
C LEU A 379 -5.59 0.27 -11.68
N THR A 380 -6.25 0.31 -12.83
CA THR A 380 -7.41 1.20 -13.03
C THR A 380 -8.63 0.52 -12.41
N LEU A 381 -9.39 1.22 -11.56
CA LEU A 381 -10.70 0.79 -11.07
C LEU A 381 -11.75 1.82 -11.46
N THR A 382 -12.93 1.39 -11.85
CA THR A 382 -14.09 2.26 -12.02
C THR A 382 -14.99 2.13 -10.80
N LEU A 383 -15.34 3.26 -10.17
CA LEU A 383 -15.98 3.31 -8.86
C LEU A 383 -17.40 3.89 -8.91
N ASP A 384 -18.30 3.29 -8.13
CA ASP A 384 -19.61 3.81 -7.71
C ASP A 384 -19.57 4.00 -6.18
N GLY A 385 -19.26 5.23 -5.74
CA GLY A 385 -18.92 5.51 -4.34
C GLY A 385 -17.69 4.71 -3.89
N ASP A 386 -17.83 3.91 -2.82
CA ASP A 386 -16.82 2.97 -2.35
C ASP A 386 -16.85 1.60 -3.08
N GLY A 387 -17.85 1.35 -3.93
CA GLY A 387 -18.01 0.11 -4.70
C GLY A 387 -17.22 0.13 -6.01
N VAL A 388 -16.67 -1.01 -6.40
CA VAL A 388 -15.94 -1.21 -7.67
C VAL A 388 -16.87 -1.88 -8.70
N THR A 389 -17.10 -1.20 -9.82
CA THR A 389 -17.95 -1.68 -10.92
C THR A 389 -17.15 -2.37 -12.02
N GLU A 390 -15.93 -1.92 -12.29
CA GLU A 390 -14.98 -2.54 -13.23
C GLU A 390 -13.53 -2.35 -12.72
N GLY A 391 -12.59 -3.19 -13.16
CA GLY A 391 -11.18 -2.93 -12.93
C GLY A 391 -10.22 -3.71 -13.84
N GLN A 392 -9.11 -3.07 -14.19
CA GLN A 392 -8.08 -3.59 -15.08
C GLN A 392 -6.69 -3.39 -14.47
N ALA A 393 -5.86 -4.44 -14.48
CA ALA A 393 -4.43 -4.33 -14.18
C ALA A 393 -3.58 -4.36 -15.46
N THR A 394 -2.55 -3.51 -15.48
CA THR A 394 -1.55 -3.39 -16.55
C THR A 394 -0.16 -3.30 -15.92
N SER A 395 0.82 -4.03 -16.45
CA SER A 395 2.23 -3.84 -16.06
C SER A 395 2.92 -2.75 -16.87
N LEU A 396 3.62 -1.85 -16.18
CA LEU A 396 4.48 -0.85 -16.80
C LEU A 396 5.96 -1.29 -16.88
N VAL A 397 6.36 -2.35 -16.16
CA VAL A 397 7.75 -2.84 -16.09
C VAL A 397 7.94 -4.26 -16.62
N GLY A 398 6.86 -4.89 -17.11
CA GLY A 398 6.86 -6.22 -17.70
C GLY A 398 7.68 -6.31 -18.98
N MET A 399 8.29 -7.47 -19.21
CA MET A 399 9.05 -7.72 -20.45
C MET A 399 8.11 -7.88 -21.66
N ILE A 400 8.67 -7.62 -22.85
CA ILE A 400 8.06 -8.02 -24.12
C ILE A 400 8.76 -9.32 -24.56
N ASN A 401 8.04 -10.26 -25.17
CA ASN A 401 8.60 -11.46 -25.81
C ASN A 401 9.36 -11.14 -27.13
N ASP A 402 10.10 -10.03 -27.16
CA ASP A 402 10.91 -9.58 -28.30
C ASP A 402 12.28 -10.27 -28.29
N SER A 403 12.48 -11.15 -29.27
CA SER A 403 13.80 -11.36 -29.87
C SER A 403 14.03 -10.31 -30.95
N GLU A 404 14.92 -9.33 -30.71
CA GLU A 404 15.38 -8.40 -31.75
C GLU A 404 15.90 -9.21 -32.96
N GLU A 405 15.19 -9.18 -34.09
CA GLU A 405 15.44 -10.09 -35.21
C GLU A 405 16.89 -10.00 -35.71
N GLY A 406 17.62 -11.11 -35.56
CA GLY A 406 19.03 -11.23 -35.98
C GLY A 406 20.08 -10.81 -34.94
N LYS A 407 19.69 -10.49 -33.71
CA LYS A 407 20.62 -10.10 -32.63
C LYS A 407 20.90 -11.28 -31.67
N GLU A 408 21.90 -12.07 -32.02
CA GLU A 408 22.37 -13.20 -31.20
C GLU A 408 22.97 -12.71 -29.87
N ILE A 409 22.50 -13.27 -28.74
CA ILE A 409 22.96 -12.91 -27.39
C ILE A 409 23.84 -14.04 -26.83
N ASP A 410 25.00 -13.74 -26.27
CA ASP A 410 25.82 -14.72 -25.54
C ASP A 410 25.05 -15.38 -24.39
N ALA A 411 25.29 -16.67 -24.12
CA ALA A 411 24.52 -17.45 -23.15
C ALA A 411 24.57 -16.89 -21.72
N GLU A 412 25.75 -16.53 -21.21
CA GLU A 412 25.90 -15.95 -19.87
C GLU A 412 25.27 -14.55 -19.82
N THR A 413 25.45 -13.76 -20.88
CA THR A 413 24.83 -12.44 -21.04
C THR A 413 23.31 -12.51 -21.04
N PHE A 414 22.71 -13.54 -21.65
CA PHE A 414 21.26 -13.79 -21.60
C PHE A 414 20.80 -14.18 -20.19
N ILE A 415 21.55 -15.04 -19.49
CA ILE A 415 21.25 -15.44 -18.10
C ILE A 415 21.26 -14.22 -17.17
N GLU A 416 22.30 -13.36 -17.25
CA GLU A 416 22.37 -12.13 -16.46
C GLU A 416 21.23 -11.15 -16.79
N ARG A 417 20.89 -10.99 -18.08
CA ARG A 417 19.77 -10.14 -18.53
C ARG A 417 18.44 -10.62 -17.96
N LEU A 418 18.12 -11.92 -18.09
CA LEU A 418 16.85 -12.47 -17.62
C LEU A 418 16.75 -12.44 -16.08
N ALA A 419 17.84 -12.75 -15.38
CA ALA A 419 17.88 -12.68 -13.92
C ALA A 419 17.71 -11.24 -13.40
N SER A 420 18.33 -10.26 -14.08
CA SER A 420 18.24 -8.84 -13.69
C SER A 420 16.88 -8.22 -14.01
N ALA A 421 16.22 -8.66 -15.09
CA ALA A 421 14.88 -8.23 -15.46
C ALA A 421 13.79 -8.71 -14.48
N MET A 422 14.07 -9.71 -13.65
CA MET A 422 13.12 -10.33 -12.71
C MET A 422 13.57 -10.12 -11.24
N PRO A 423 13.58 -8.87 -10.73
CA PRO A 423 14.20 -8.53 -9.44
C PRO A 423 13.56 -9.21 -8.22
N LEU A 424 12.33 -9.73 -8.34
CA LEU A 424 11.61 -10.42 -7.26
C LEU A 424 11.77 -11.96 -7.28
N ALA A 425 12.48 -12.53 -8.27
CA ALA A 425 12.67 -13.98 -8.44
C ALA A 425 13.96 -14.31 -9.25
N SER A 426 15.04 -13.54 -9.06
CA SER A 426 16.21 -13.56 -9.95
C SER A 426 17.01 -14.87 -9.90
N VAL A 427 16.93 -15.65 -8.82
CA VAL A 427 17.51 -17.01 -8.76
C VAL A 427 16.67 -17.99 -9.58
N SER A 428 15.35 -17.90 -9.51
CA SER A 428 14.40 -18.72 -10.26
C SER A 428 14.57 -18.54 -11.77
N TYR A 429 14.61 -17.30 -12.24
CA TYR A 429 14.76 -17.00 -13.66
C TYR A 429 16.19 -17.25 -14.18
N ARG A 430 17.22 -17.10 -13.33
CA ARG A 430 18.59 -17.58 -13.62
C ARG A 430 18.62 -19.10 -13.82
N LEU A 431 18.00 -19.86 -12.91
CA LEU A 431 17.91 -21.32 -13.02
C LEU A 431 17.17 -21.74 -14.31
N LEU A 432 16.07 -21.07 -14.63
CA LEU A 432 15.26 -21.30 -15.82
C LEU A 432 16.08 -21.12 -17.12
N ALA A 433 16.86 -20.02 -17.22
CA ALA A 433 17.78 -19.80 -18.34
C ALA A 433 18.89 -20.85 -18.42
N CYS A 434 19.56 -21.16 -17.30
CA CYS A 434 20.59 -22.21 -17.26
C CYS A 434 20.05 -23.56 -17.74
N LEU A 435 18.88 -24.00 -17.23
CA LEU A 435 18.29 -25.28 -17.63
C LEU A 435 17.86 -25.30 -19.11
N ALA A 436 17.30 -24.21 -19.64
CA ALA A 436 16.91 -24.15 -21.05
C ALA A 436 18.12 -24.19 -21.98
N ILE A 437 19.19 -23.44 -21.66
CA ILE A 437 20.44 -23.40 -22.44
C ILE A 437 21.18 -24.74 -22.36
N GLU A 438 21.25 -25.37 -21.18
CA GLU A 438 21.87 -26.69 -21.00
C GLU A 438 21.16 -27.78 -21.80
N ARG A 439 19.82 -27.76 -21.84
CA ARG A 439 19.02 -28.67 -22.67
C ARG A 439 19.18 -28.40 -24.17
N ALA A 440 19.26 -27.13 -24.59
CA ALA A 440 19.56 -26.77 -25.98
C ALA A 440 20.97 -27.23 -26.41
N ALA A 441 21.91 -27.33 -25.48
CA ALA A 441 23.25 -27.87 -25.69
C ALA A 441 23.34 -29.40 -25.56
N GLY A 442 22.25 -30.09 -25.22
CA GLY A 442 22.20 -31.55 -25.07
C GLY A 442 22.80 -32.09 -23.76
N LEU A 443 22.87 -31.30 -22.70
CA LEU A 443 23.34 -31.73 -21.39
C LEU A 443 22.22 -32.36 -20.55
N GLU A 444 22.48 -33.56 -20.01
CA GLU A 444 21.58 -34.26 -19.08
C GLU A 444 21.63 -33.65 -17.66
N ASN A 445 20.76 -34.11 -16.75
CA ASN A 445 20.70 -33.62 -15.36
C ASN A 445 21.96 -33.99 -14.55
N ASP A 446 22.29 -33.22 -13.52
CA ASP A 446 23.44 -33.45 -12.63
C ASP A 446 22.99 -33.29 -11.18
N SER A 447 22.77 -34.41 -10.49
CA SER A 447 22.11 -34.43 -9.18
C SER A 447 22.81 -33.61 -8.10
N ALA A 448 24.13 -33.42 -8.16
CA ALA A 448 24.86 -32.62 -7.18
C ALA A 448 24.68 -31.11 -7.44
N THR A 449 24.78 -30.70 -8.70
CA THR A 449 24.53 -29.31 -9.12
C THR A 449 23.05 -28.94 -8.97
N ASP A 450 22.14 -29.84 -9.32
CA ASP A 450 20.70 -29.62 -9.24
C ASP A 450 20.21 -29.55 -7.78
N GLN A 451 20.82 -30.29 -6.84
CA GLN A 451 20.56 -30.14 -5.40
C GLN A 451 20.94 -28.74 -4.88
N ALA A 452 22.13 -28.24 -5.20
CA ALA A 452 22.57 -26.91 -4.76
C ALA A 452 21.72 -25.78 -5.38
N ARG A 453 21.31 -25.95 -6.65
CA ARG A 453 20.35 -25.07 -7.35
C ARG A 453 18.98 -25.06 -6.67
N ALA A 454 18.45 -26.21 -6.27
CA ALA A 454 17.18 -26.33 -5.57
C ALA A 454 17.21 -25.65 -4.19
N VAL A 455 18.29 -25.79 -3.40
CA VAL A 455 18.44 -25.09 -2.12
C VAL A 455 18.44 -23.56 -2.31
N ALA A 456 19.04 -23.05 -3.38
CA ALA A 456 19.00 -21.62 -3.70
C ALA A 456 17.60 -21.15 -4.12
N LEU A 457 16.84 -21.96 -4.87
CA LEU A 457 15.43 -21.71 -5.21
C LEU A 457 14.55 -21.62 -3.96
N GLU A 458 14.70 -22.54 -3.01
CA GLU A 458 13.90 -22.54 -1.78
C GLU A 458 14.28 -21.41 -0.81
N CYS A 459 15.55 -20.97 -0.80
CA CYS A 459 15.94 -19.73 -0.12
C CYS A 459 15.27 -18.50 -0.74
N GLU A 460 15.11 -18.46 -2.07
CA GLU A 460 14.37 -17.40 -2.75
C GLU A 460 12.85 -17.49 -2.50
N ARG A 461 12.28 -18.70 -2.45
CA ARG A 461 10.86 -18.93 -2.08
C ARG A 461 10.54 -18.34 -0.71
N ILE A 462 11.33 -18.66 0.30
CA ILE A 462 11.21 -18.06 1.65
C ILE A 462 11.34 -16.53 1.58
N ALA A 463 12.33 -16.01 0.85
CA ALA A 463 12.56 -14.57 0.75
C ALA A 463 11.42 -13.83 0.02
N SER A 464 10.83 -14.40 -1.04
CA SER A 464 9.71 -13.79 -1.75
C SER A 464 8.44 -13.81 -0.90
N HIS A 465 8.12 -14.94 -0.25
CA HIS A 465 6.95 -15.05 0.63
C HIS A 465 7.03 -14.09 1.82
N LEU A 466 8.23 -13.86 2.38
CA LEU A 466 8.45 -12.84 3.41
C LEU A 466 8.31 -11.41 2.87
N GLY A 467 8.74 -11.14 1.63
CA GLY A 467 8.50 -9.87 0.95
C GLY A 467 7.01 -9.59 0.72
N TRP A 468 6.26 -10.59 0.25
CA TRP A 468 4.81 -10.51 0.09
C TRP A 468 4.08 -10.33 1.43
N LEU A 469 4.53 -11.00 2.51
CA LEU A 469 4.03 -10.77 3.86
C LEU A 469 4.30 -9.34 4.34
N ALA A 470 5.46 -8.76 4.00
CA ALA A 470 5.78 -7.37 4.33
C ALA A 470 4.89 -6.38 3.56
N GLN A 471 4.63 -6.63 2.28
CA GLN A 471 3.74 -5.81 1.45
C GLN A 471 2.27 -5.92 1.90
N THR A 472 1.82 -7.12 2.24
CA THR A 472 0.49 -7.38 2.83
C THR A 472 0.35 -6.67 4.19
N GLY A 473 1.39 -6.72 5.02
CA GLY A 473 1.46 -5.95 6.27
C GLY A 473 1.33 -4.45 6.06
N ARG A 474 1.98 -3.91 5.03
CA ARG A 474 1.88 -2.50 4.63
C ARG A 474 0.48 -2.14 4.14
N GLN A 475 -0.12 -2.96 3.28
CA GLN A 475 -1.45 -2.75 2.72
C GLN A 475 -2.55 -2.75 3.80
N LEU A 476 -2.46 -3.68 4.76
CA LEU A 476 -3.42 -3.84 5.85
C LEU A 476 -3.13 -2.96 7.10
N GLY A 477 -2.10 -2.11 7.06
CA GLY A 477 -1.69 -1.26 8.19
C GLY A 477 -1.03 -1.99 9.37
N PHE A 478 -0.73 -3.28 9.26
CA PHE A 478 -0.01 -4.06 10.27
C PHE A 478 1.50 -3.77 10.23
N ALA A 479 1.92 -2.60 10.72
CA ALA A 479 3.33 -2.19 10.79
C ALA A 479 4.25 -3.28 11.37
N TRP A 480 3.85 -3.93 12.47
CA TRP A 480 4.62 -5.01 13.09
C TRP A 480 4.92 -6.18 12.15
N LEU A 481 4.02 -6.47 11.20
CA LEU A 481 4.17 -7.52 10.21
C LEU A 481 5.10 -7.05 9.09
N THR A 482 4.90 -5.82 8.60
CA THR A 482 5.80 -5.14 7.65
C THR A 482 7.24 -5.22 8.11
N ASP A 483 7.51 -4.74 9.32
CA ASP A 483 8.86 -4.66 9.88
C ASP A 483 9.44 -6.06 10.13
N ARG A 484 8.66 -6.99 10.70
CA ARG A 484 9.18 -8.32 11.05
C ARG A 484 9.42 -9.21 9.84
N ALA A 485 8.54 -9.16 8.83
CA ALA A 485 8.70 -9.93 7.61
C ALA A 485 9.86 -9.38 6.76
N ALA A 486 9.98 -8.06 6.61
CA ALA A 486 11.12 -7.42 5.94
C ALA A 486 12.45 -7.74 6.67
N THR A 487 12.49 -7.69 8.00
CA THR A 487 13.67 -8.10 8.78
C THR A 487 14.06 -9.55 8.48
N LEU A 488 13.11 -10.48 8.53
CA LEU A 488 13.37 -11.90 8.26
C LEU A 488 13.77 -12.17 6.81
N GLN A 489 13.23 -11.43 5.85
CA GLN A 489 13.63 -11.49 4.45
C GLN A 489 15.10 -11.09 4.29
N LEU A 490 15.52 -9.99 4.92
CA LEU A 490 16.91 -9.54 4.93
C LEU A 490 17.84 -10.50 5.68
N GLU A 491 17.39 -11.12 6.79
CA GLU A 491 18.15 -12.16 7.47
C GLU A 491 18.34 -13.40 6.58
N ILE A 492 17.30 -13.89 5.91
CA ILE A 492 17.35 -15.06 5.00
C ILE A 492 18.24 -14.78 3.78
N ARG A 493 18.10 -13.63 3.11
CA ARG A 493 18.93 -13.27 1.95
C ARG A 493 20.41 -13.05 2.28
N ARG A 494 20.76 -12.89 3.55
CA ARG A 494 22.14 -12.75 4.06
C ARG A 494 22.66 -14.04 4.74
N ALA A 495 21.87 -15.10 4.81
CA ALA A 495 22.20 -16.33 5.52
C ALA A 495 22.66 -17.46 4.58
N SER A 496 23.58 -18.29 5.08
CA SER A 496 23.98 -19.57 4.49
C SER A 496 24.07 -20.65 5.56
N GLY A 497 24.05 -21.92 5.14
CA GLY A 497 24.24 -23.10 5.99
C GLY A 497 23.53 -23.06 7.33
N LYS A 498 24.34 -23.15 8.40
CA LYS A 498 23.87 -23.13 9.80
C LYS A 498 23.00 -21.90 10.13
N ARG A 499 23.22 -20.74 9.50
CA ARG A 499 22.44 -19.53 9.79
C ARG A 499 21.00 -19.63 9.26
N LEU A 500 20.77 -20.33 8.15
CA LEU A 500 19.41 -20.61 7.65
C LEU A 500 18.64 -21.48 8.67
N VAL A 501 19.31 -22.50 9.23
CA VAL A 501 18.72 -23.37 10.25
C VAL A 501 18.40 -22.59 11.53
N GLU A 502 19.28 -21.69 11.98
CA GLU A 502 19.07 -20.82 13.16
C GLU A 502 17.83 -19.91 13.05
N LEU A 503 17.40 -19.56 11.83
CA LEU A 503 16.20 -18.73 11.60
C LEU A 503 14.88 -19.51 11.68
N THR A 504 14.93 -20.85 11.75
CA THR A 504 13.73 -21.71 11.81
C THR A 504 12.75 -21.31 12.93
N PRO A 505 13.17 -21.15 14.20
CA PRO A 505 12.22 -20.85 15.29
C PRO A 505 11.59 -19.47 15.14
N ALA A 506 12.32 -18.54 14.52
CA ALA A 506 11.86 -17.18 14.27
C ALA A 506 10.77 -17.12 13.18
N LEU A 507 10.88 -17.97 12.16
CA LEU A 507 9.88 -18.12 11.09
C LEU A 507 8.64 -18.88 11.56
N GLN A 508 8.82 -19.96 12.33
CA GLN A 508 7.73 -20.68 12.99
C GLN A 508 6.96 -19.77 13.97
N ALA A 509 7.65 -18.91 14.73
CA ALA A 509 7.02 -17.92 15.60
C ALA A 509 6.22 -16.84 14.83
N LEU A 510 6.66 -16.45 13.61
CA LEU A 510 5.90 -15.55 12.74
C LEU A 510 4.59 -16.21 12.28
N ALA A 511 4.65 -17.43 11.73
CA ALA A 511 3.47 -18.17 11.30
C ALA A 511 2.47 -18.40 12.46
N ALA A 512 2.96 -18.82 13.63
CA ALA A 512 2.14 -19.01 14.83
C ALA A 512 1.52 -17.71 15.35
N ARG A 513 2.17 -16.55 15.18
CA ARG A 513 1.61 -15.22 15.50
C ARG A 513 0.55 -14.80 14.49
N LEU A 514 0.78 -15.01 13.19
CA LEU A 514 -0.17 -14.69 12.12
C LEU A 514 -1.50 -15.43 12.33
N GLY A 515 -1.45 -16.76 12.54
CA GLY A 515 -2.66 -17.56 12.79
C GLY A 515 -3.40 -17.23 14.10
N ARG A 516 -2.75 -16.51 15.03
CA ARG A 516 -3.36 -16.02 16.28
C ARG A 516 -3.78 -14.54 16.22
N THR A 517 -3.56 -13.83 15.11
CA THR A 517 -3.89 -12.41 14.96
C THR A 517 -5.37 -12.25 14.54
N PRO A 518 -6.29 -11.83 15.43
CA PRO A 518 -7.73 -11.97 15.15
C PRO A 518 -8.20 -11.11 13.96
N LEU A 519 -7.75 -9.85 13.93
CA LEU A 519 -8.12 -8.88 12.89
C LEU A 519 -7.57 -9.24 11.51
N LEU A 520 -6.49 -10.03 11.42
CA LEU A 520 -5.93 -10.46 10.14
C LEU A 520 -6.88 -11.43 9.41
N LYS A 521 -7.53 -12.33 10.17
CA LYS A 521 -8.48 -13.29 9.62
C LYS A 521 -9.74 -12.61 9.07
N SER A 522 -10.26 -11.60 9.77
CA SER A 522 -11.40 -10.79 9.31
C SER A 522 -11.07 -9.82 8.18
N ARG A 523 -9.79 -9.62 7.84
CA ARG A 523 -9.32 -8.77 6.73
C ARG A 523 -8.82 -9.55 5.51
N LEU A 524 -9.03 -10.88 5.49
CA LEU A 524 -8.57 -11.76 4.41
C LEU A 524 -9.57 -12.88 4.06
N LYS A 525 -10.31 -13.42 5.03
CA LYS A 525 -11.22 -14.54 4.77
C LYS A 525 -12.46 -14.06 3.99
N GLY A 526 -12.77 -14.75 2.89
CA GLY A 526 -13.87 -14.42 1.97
C GLY A 526 -13.52 -13.38 0.90
N ILE A 527 -12.33 -12.79 0.95
CA ILE A 527 -11.89 -11.73 0.04
C ILE A 527 -11.11 -12.33 -1.14
N GLY A 528 -11.43 -11.89 -2.36
CA GLY A 528 -10.78 -12.37 -3.58
C GLY A 528 -10.95 -13.88 -3.83
N VAL A 529 -12.14 -14.42 -3.60
CA VAL A 529 -12.48 -15.83 -3.89
C VAL A 529 -12.29 -16.12 -5.38
N LEU A 530 -11.45 -17.11 -5.71
CA LEU A 530 -11.14 -17.47 -7.11
C LEU A 530 -12.36 -17.99 -7.88
N PRO A 531 -12.59 -17.53 -9.13
CA PRO A 531 -13.65 -18.06 -9.99
C PRO A 531 -13.41 -19.53 -10.36
N SER A 532 -14.43 -20.37 -10.18
CA SER A 532 -14.36 -21.80 -10.49
C SER A 532 -14.02 -22.08 -11.95
N GLY A 533 -13.12 -23.03 -12.20
CA GLY A 533 -12.73 -23.43 -13.56
C GLY A 533 -11.81 -22.46 -14.28
N THR A 534 -11.15 -21.53 -13.58
CA THR A 534 -10.13 -20.66 -14.18
C THR A 534 -8.91 -21.49 -14.63
N ALA A 535 -8.64 -21.51 -15.94
CA ALA A 535 -7.46 -22.14 -16.52
C ALA A 535 -6.20 -21.26 -16.36
N GLY A 536 -5.02 -21.87 -16.51
CA GLY A 536 -3.73 -21.16 -16.47
C GLY A 536 -3.22 -20.79 -15.07
N LEU A 537 -3.95 -21.13 -14.00
CA LEU A 537 -3.48 -20.89 -12.63
C LEU A 537 -2.41 -21.92 -12.23
N SER A 538 -1.30 -21.43 -11.68
CA SER A 538 -0.25 -22.24 -11.06
C SER A 538 0.14 -21.67 -9.68
N GLY A 539 1.15 -22.25 -9.03
CA GLY A 539 1.71 -21.68 -7.79
C GLY A 539 0.78 -21.65 -6.57
N PRO A 540 1.07 -20.78 -5.57
CA PRO A 540 0.28 -20.65 -4.36
C PRO A 540 -1.17 -20.19 -4.62
N VAL A 541 -1.40 -19.48 -5.74
CA VAL A 541 -2.74 -19.04 -6.15
C VAL A 541 -3.58 -20.24 -6.57
N ALA A 542 -3.06 -21.15 -7.39
CA ALA A 542 -3.74 -22.38 -7.76
C ALA A 542 -3.96 -23.30 -6.56
N ARG A 543 -2.93 -23.51 -5.73
CA ARG A 543 -3.03 -24.37 -4.53
C ARG A 543 -4.08 -23.90 -3.52
N ALA A 544 -4.33 -22.59 -3.45
CA ALA A 544 -5.39 -22.04 -2.60
C ALA A 544 -6.82 -22.29 -3.13
N ALA A 545 -7.00 -22.65 -4.41
CA ALA A 545 -8.34 -22.86 -4.98
C ALA A 545 -9.10 -24.03 -4.35
N ASP A 546 -8.38 -25.05 -3.87
CA ASP A 546 -8.96 -26.21 -3.18
C ASP A 546 -9.37 -25.92 -1.71
N ASP A 547 -8.84 -24.85 -1.10
CA ASP A 547 -9.18 -24.38 0.26
C ASP A 547 -9.88 -23.01 0.19
N ALA A 548 -11.16 -23.00 -0.20
CA ALA A 548 -12.02 -21.82 -0.35
C ALA A 548 -11.58 -20.73 -1.35
N GLY A 549 -10.36 -20.77 -1.89
CA GLY A 549 -9.89 -19.88 -2.95
C GLY A 549 -9.72 -18.41 -2.55
N ASP A 550 -9.67 -18.07 -1.27
CA ASP A 550 -9.64 -16.67 -0.78
C ASP A 550 -8.23 -16.17 -0.41
N ALA A 551 -8.12 -14.90 -0.02
CA ALA A 551 -6.87 -14.27 0.39
C ALA A 551 -6.29 -14.85 1.70
N TRP A 552 -7.11 -15.47 2.55
CA TRP A 552 -6.67 -16.14 3.77
C TRP A 552 -6.05 -17.51 3.46
N ALA A 553 -6.61 -18.27 2.52
CA ALA A 553 -6.00 -19.50 2.01
C ALA A 553 -4.68 -19.21 1.28
N ARG A 554 -4.63 -18.16 0.44
CA ARG A 554 -3.39 -17.70 -0.21
C ARG A 554 -2.30 -17.22 0.76
N LEU A 555 -2.67 -16.79 1.97
CA LEU A 555 -1.74 -16.55 3.08
C LEU A 555 -1.18 -17.87 3.64
N TRP A 556 -2.04 -18.85 3.94
CA TRP A 556 -1.60 -20.13 4.52
C TRP A 556 -0.73 -20.96 3.57
N GLN A 557 -1.07 -21.05 2.29
CA GLN A 557 -0.24 -21.73 1.29
C GLN A 557 1.20 -21.20 1.29
N ARG A 558 1.40 -19.88 1.38
CA ARG A 558 2.74 -19.27 1.45
C ARG A 558 3.46 -19.51 2.79
N LEU A 559 2.72 -19.63 3.90
CA LEU A 559 3.30 -19.99 5.20
C LEU A 559 3.74 -21.46 5.23
N ASP A 560 2.93 -22.36 4.69
CA ASP A 560 3.24 -23.81 4.62
C ASP A 560 4.38 -24.08 3.63
N GLU A 561 4.46 -23.31 2.53
CA GLU A 561 5.64 -23.30 1.64
C GLU A 561 6.91 -22.81 2.35
N ILE A 562 6.86 -21.75 3.18
CA ILE A 562 8.03 -21.32 3.99
C ILE A 562 8.51 -22.47 4.91
N ILE A 563 7.59 -23.18 5.58
CA ILE A 563 7.97 -24.30 6.46
C ILE A 563 8.55 -25.47 5.66
N THR A 564 7.95 -25.81 4.53
CA THR A 564 8.41 -26.90 3.65
C THR A 564 9.79 -26.58 3.05
N SER A 565 10.01 -25.35 2.60
CA SER A 565 11.32 -24.84 2.13
C SER A 565 12.39 -24.99 3.22
N LEU A 566 12.08 -24.60 4.47
CA LEU A 566 13.01 -24.71 5.60
C LEU A 566 13.36 -26.17 5.90
N ASP A 567 12.39 -27.08 5.87
CA ASP A 567 12.64 -28.51 6.13
C ASP A 567 13.43 -29.17 4.98
N TYR A 568 13.21 -28.75 3.73
CA TYR A 568 14.04 -29.15 2.59
C TYR A 568 15.50 -28.68 2.75
N ILE A 569 15.72 -27.40 3.05
CA ILE A 569 17.05 -26.80 3.23
C ILE A 569 17.84 -27.52 4.34
N LYS A 570 17.21 -27.80 5.50
CA LYS A 570 17.82 -28.56 6.61
C LYS A 570 18.32 -29.95 6.20
N ALA A 571 17.63 -30.60 5.26
CA ALA A 571 17.96 -31.95 4.80
C ALA A 571 19.02 -31.97 3.68
N THR A 572 19.19 -30.87 2.95
CA THR A 572 19.94 -30.85 1.67
C THR A 572 21.19 -29.95 1.66
N GLY A 573 21.32 -28.98 2.57
CA GLY A 573 22.59 -28.27 2.82
C GLY A 573 22.67 -26.84 2.30
N GLU A 574 23.72 -26.52 1.54
CA GLU A 574 24.10 -25.15 1.17
C GLU A 574 23.48 -24.70 -0.18
N PRO A 575 23.00 -23.45 -0.29
CA PRO A 575 22.53 -22.89 -1.56
C PRO A 575 23.69 -22.62 -2.53
N GLY A 576 23.55 -23.06 -3.78
CA GLY A 576 24.43 -22.70 -4.88
C GLY A 576 23.71 -21.83 -5.90
N LEU A 577 24.23 -20.63 -6.18
CA LEU A 577 23.70 -19.79 -7.26
C LEU A 577 23.77 -20.57 -8.60
N PRO A 578 22.70 -20.62 -9.42
CA PRO A 578 22.71 -21.37 -10.67
C PRO A 578 23.70 -20.80 -11.69
N VAL A 579 24.90 -21.36 -11.75
CA VAL A 579 25.91 -21.12 -12.81
C VAL A 579 25.66 -22.06 -13.98
N LEU A 580 25.91 -21.59 -15.21
CA LEU A 580 25.80 -22.38 -16.44
C LEU A 580 26.88 -23.47 -16.51
N ARG A 581 26.50 -24.71 -16.84
CA ARG A 581 27.45 -25.79 -17.14
C ARG A 581 28.08 -25.59 -18.52
N ASN A 582 29.31 -26.09 -18.73
CA ASN A 582 30.05 -25.86 -19.97
C ASN A 582 29.37 -26.46 -21.22
N ILE A 583 28.67 -25.62 -21.97
CA ILE A 583 27.97 -25.95 -23.21
C ILE A 583 28.87 -26.03 -24.46
N GLY A 584 30.15 -25.62 -24.38
CA GLY A 584 31.07 -25.59 -25.52
C GLY A 584 30.57 -24.70 -26.68
N ARG A 585 30.11 -25.33 -27.76
CA ARG A 585 29.42 -24.68 -28.90
C ARG A 585 28.05 -25.32 -29.17
N GLY A 586 27.34 -25.67 -28.10
CA GLY A 586 26.01 -26.27 -28.13
C GLY A 586 25.07 -25.52 -29.08
N SER A 587 24.23 -26.27 -29.79
CA SER A 587 23.26 -25.73 -30.75
C SER A 587 22.04 -26.65 -30.81
N GLY A 588 20.85 -26.07 -30.73
CA GLY A 588 19.60 -26.84 -30.64
C GLY A 588 18.44 -26.01 -30.05
N THR A 589 17.31 -26.69 -29.84
CA THR A 589 16.14 -26.14 -29.14
C THR A 589 16.13 -26.62 -27.71
N GLY A 590 16.01 -25.71 -26.74
CA GLY A 590 15.92 -26.02 -25.33
C GLY A 590 14.62 -25.53 -24.72
N GLU A 591 14.09 -26.30 -23.76
CA GLU A 591 12.88 -25.96 -23.03
C GLU A 591 13.05 -26.33 -21.55
N ALA A 592 12.74 -25.39 -20.66
CA ALA A 592 12.78 -25.59 -19.23
C ALA A 592 11.57 -24.97 -18.52
N THR A 593 11.30 -25.50 -17.33
CA THR A 593 10.18 -25.13 -16.46
C THR A 593 10.71 -25.07 -15.04
N VAL A 594 10.37 -24.01 -14.30
CA VAL A 594 10.75 -23.81 -12.89
C VAL A 594 9.52 -23.31 -12.12
N GLU A 595 9.23 -23.96 -10.99
CA GLU A 595 8.23 -23.48 -10.03
C GLU A 595 8.85 -22.33 -9.20
N THR A 596 8.63 -21.10 -9.67
CA THR A 596 9.02 -19.86 -8.98
C THR A 596 8.24 -19.70 -7.67
N PRO A 597 8.49 -18.66 -6.86
CA PRO A 597 7.64 -18.37 -5.70
C PRO A 597 6.19 -18.02 -6.05
N ARG A 598 5.91 -17.61 -7.30
CA ARG A 598 4.56 -17.21 -7.76
C ARG A 598 3.83 -18.30 -8.53
N GLY A 599 4.56 -19.33 -8.96
CA GLY A 599 4.08 -20.46 -9.75
C GLY A 599 5.00 -20.80 -10.92
N GLU A 600 4.47 -21.55 -11.87
CA GLU A 600 5.23 -22.08 -12.99
C GLU A 600 5.70 -20.95 -13.93
N ALA A 601 6.98 -21.00 -14.32
CA ALA A 601 7.52 -20.24 -15.44
C ALA A 601 8.21 -21.18 -16.42
N GLN A 602 7.90 -21.03 -17.71
CA GLN A 602 8.36 -21.87 -18.80
C GLN A 602 9.16 -21.03 -19.80
N LEU A 603 10.36 -21.49 -20.14
CA LEU A 603 11.24 -20.85 -21.11
C LEU A 603 11.59 -21.83 -22.22
N SER A 604 11.26 -21.45 -23.45
CA SER A 604 11.72 -22.14 -24.66
C SER A 604 12.68 -21.24 -25.44
N LEU A 605 13.76 -21.79 -26.00
CA LEU A 605 14.76 -21.02 -26.74
C LEU A 605 15.46 -21.80 -27.85
N ILE A 606 16.05 -21.07 -28.78
CA ILE A 606 16.95 -21.57 -29.82
C ILE A 606 18.37 -21.10 -29.50
N LEU A 607 19.28 -22.06 -29.40
CA LEU A 607 20.72 -21.86 -29.21
C LEU A 607 21.44 -22.17 -30.52
N GLU A 608 22.31 -21.27 -30.99
CA GLU A 608 23.22 -21.51 -32.12
C GLU A 608 24.65 -21.14 -31.71
N HIS A 609 25.57 -22.09 -31.82
CA HIS A 609 27.00 -21.97 -31.49
C HIS A 609 27.33 -21.49 -30.05
N GLY A 610 26.39 -21.58 -29.11
CA GLY A 610 26.50 -21.05 -27.74
C GLY A 610 25.83 -19.67 -27.53
N GLN A 611 25.17 -19.12 -28.55
CA GLN A 611 24.42 -17.86 -28.47
C GLN A 611 22.90 -18.12 -28.54
N VAL A 612 22.13 -17.46 -27.69
CA VAL A 612 20.66 -17.46 -27.73
C VAL A 612 20.20 -16.57 -28.88
N LYS A 613 19.44 -17.16 -29.80
CA LYS A 613 19.00 -16.53 -31.06
C LYS A 613 17.55 -16.03 -30.99
N SER A 614 16.71 -16.79 -30.30
CA SER A 614 15.31 -16.44 -30.01
C SER A 614 14.87 -17.20 -28.76
N TYR A 615 13.88 -16.64 -28.06
CA TYR A 615 13.29 -17.25 -26.87
C TYR A 615 11.80 -16.88 -26.79
N ARG A 616 11.05 -17.64 -26.00
CA ARG A 616 9.71 -17.31 -25.53
C ARG A 616 9.62 -17.69 -24.05
N LEU A 617 9.23 -16.72 -23.24
CA LEU A 617 8.91 -16.90 -21.83
C LEU A 617 7.39 -16.90 -21.63
N ASP A 618 6.89 -17.82 -20.80
CA ASP A 618 5.55 -17.81 -20.22
C ASP A 618 5.65 -17.91 -18.69
N THR A 619 4.69 -17.32 -17.96
CA THR A 619 4.78 -17.12 -16.51
C THR A 619 3.42 -17.15 -15.82
N ALA A 620 3.39 -17.64 -14.58
CA ALA A 620 2.24 -17.56 -13.69
C ALA A 620 1.60 -16.16 -13.63
N CYS A 621 2.42 -15.09 -13.55
CA CYS A 621 1.93 -13.72 -13.48
C CYS A 621 1.16 -13.26 -14.73
N SER A 622 1.54 -13.74 -15.92
CA SER A 622 0.85 -13.42 -17.18
C SER A 622 -0.55 -14.03 -17.25
N HIS A 623 -0.77 -15.18 -16.60
CA HIS A 623 -2.10 -15.77 -16.45
C HIS A 623 -2.88 -15.16 -15.27
N HIS A 624 -2.21 -14.96 -14.13
CA HIS A 624 -2.83 -14.46 -12.89
C HIS A 624 -3.33 -13.01 -13.01
N ILE A 625 -2.72 -12.14 -13.82
CA ILE A 625 -3.20 -10.76 -13.99
C ILE A 625 -4.62 -10.71 -14.59
N GLY A 626 -5.00 -11.71 -15.40
CA GLY A 626 -6.35 -11.87 -15.94
C GLY A 626 -7.44 -12.21 -14.90
N LEU A 627 -7.06 -12.50 -13.65
CA LEU A 627 -8.03 -12.62 -12.54
C LEU A 627 -8.56 -11.28 -12.08
N VAL A 628 -7.80 -10.18 -12.22
CA VAL A 628 -8.03 -8.93 -11.48
C VAL A 628 -9.46 -8.41 -11.65
N ALA A 629 -9.95 -8.26 -12.88
CA ALA A 629 -11.31 -7.79 -13.16
C ALA A 629 -12.38 -8.58 -12.38
N LYS A 630 -12.30 -9.92 -12.43
CA LYS A 630 -13.25 -10.85 -11.78
C LYS A 630 -13.14 -10.89 -10.26
N LEU A 631 -12.06 -10.37 -9.68
CA LEU A 631 -11.83 -10.34 -8.24
C LEU A 631 -12.19 -8.98 -7.61
N VAL A 632 -12.22 -7.89 -8.40
CA VAL A 632 -12.57 -6.55 -7.94
C VAL A 632 -14.01 -6.15 -8.26
N GLU A 633 -14.59 -6.67 -9.34
CA GLU A 633 -16.01 -6.44 -9.72
C GLU A 633 -16.95 -6.78 -8.55
N GLY A 634 -17.82 -5.82 -8.19
CA GLY A 634 -18.81 -5.98 -7.12
C GLY A 634 -18.24 -6.00 -5.71
N ARG A 635 -17.06 -5.40 -5.47
CA ARG A 635 -16.41 -5.31 -4.15
C ARG A 635 -16.31 -3.87 -3.66
N GLU A 636 -16.24 -3.70 -2.34
CA GLU A 636 -15.75 -2.46 -1.74
C GLU A 636 -14.27 -2.26 -2.11
N LEU A 637 -13.84 -1.01 -2.32
CA LEU A 637 -12.49 -0.64 -2.73
C LEU A 637 -11.39 -1.26 -1.85
N GLY A 638 -11.61 -1.33 -0.53
CA GLY A 638 -10.68 -1.96 0.41
C GLY A 638 -10.47 -3.45 0.13
N ASP A 639 -11.57 -4.19 -0.08
CA ASP A 639 -11.54 -5.63 -0.38
C ASP A 639 -11.02 -5.90 -1.80
N ALA A 640 -11.31 -5.03 -2.77
CA ALA A 640 -10.76 -5.09 -4.12
C ALA A 640 -9.22 -4.98 -4.11
N LEU A 641 -8.67 -3.98 -3.39
CA LEU A 641 -7.22 -3.81 -3.26
C LEU A 641 -6.57 -5.02 -2.56
N VAL A 642 -7.18 -5.54 -1.49
CA VAL A 642 -6.68 -6.74 -0.79
C VAL A 642 -6.77 -7.99 -1.68
N ALA A 643 -7.81 -8.14 -2.49
CA ALA A 643 -7.93 -9.24 -3.44
C ALA A 643 -6.77 -9.22 -4.45
N VAL A 644 -6.46 -8.06 -5.05
CA VAL A 644 -5.32 -7.90 -5.98
C VAL A 644 -3.98 -8.15 -5.26
N GLY A 645 -3.76 -7.56 -4.09
CA GLY A 645 -2.54 -7.76 -3.29
C GLY A 645 -2.30 -9.22 -2.92
N SER A 646 -3.36 -9.98 -2.66
CA SER A 646 -3.28 -11.40 -2.30
C SER A 646 -2.86 -12.33 -3.44
N LEU A 647 -2.84 -11.86 -4.69
CA LEU A 647 -2.33 -12.63 -5.83
C LEU A 647 -0.80 -12.70 -5.86
N ASP A 648 -0.08 -11.74 -5.26
CA ASP A 648 1.38 -11.59 -5.38
C ASP A 648 1.85 -11.44 -6.84
N LEU A 649 1.13 -10.63 -7.64
CA LEU A 649 1.55 -10.33 -9.01
C LEU A 649 2.92 -9.65 -9.01
N SER A 650 3.87 -10.17 -9.78
CA SER A 650 5.13 -9.48 -10.07
C SER A 650 5.01 -8.79 -11.43
N PRO A 651 5.00 -7.45 -11.51
CA PRO A 651 4.77 -6.74 -12.77
C PRO A 651 5.84 -7.04 -13.83
N TRP A 652 7.09 -7.26 -13.42
CA TRP A 652 8.19 -7.70 -14.31
C TRP A 652 7.90 -9.04 -14.98
N GLU A 653 7.27 -9.95 -14.24
CA GLU A 653 6.93 -11.30 -14.70
C GLU A 653 5.69 -11.31 -15.60
N VAL A 654 4.96 -10.20 -15.76
CA VAL A 654 3.86 -10.10 -16.73
C VAL A 654 4.45 -9.85 -18.12
N ILE A 655 4.34 -10.83 -19.01
CA ILE A 655 4.94 -10.77 -20.34
C ILE A 655 3.90 -10.32 -21.37
N SER A 656 4.33 -9.46 -22.29
CA SER A 656 3.52 -8.93 -23.42
C SER A 656 4.09 -9.31 -24.79
#